data_AF-A0A2K3MX00-F1
#
_entry.id   AF-A0A2K3MX00-F1
#
_cell.length_a   1.000
_cell.length_b   1.000
_cell.length_c   1.000
_cell.angle_alpha   90.00
_cell.angle_beta   90.00
_cell.angle_gamma   90.00
#
_symmetry.space_group_name_H-M   'P 1'
#
loop_
_entity.id
_entity.type
_entity.pdbx_description
1 polymer ?
#
loop_
_entity_poly.entity_id
_entity_poly.type
_entity_poly.pdbx_seq_one_letter_code
_entity_poly.pdbx_strand_id
1 'polypeptide(L)'
;MMGDFNEIAYPNEKKGGAPADVRKCQTFNSWINDCNLLEVTTAGTRFTWRGPKWNGRDRVFKKLDRVLCNVDWRLKYHEGFAKVLPRVQSDHHPIIVFLNGEATTNRNRPFRFETAWTSHDDFNDFLHSKWEKDRDIVQSLHNLTTHLKKWNKETFGDIFKRKKEILARLNEIQNSSNYGYITFLEKLEKELQDQLVVTLYHEECLWFQKSRSQWITDGDRNTKYYHSKTIVRRRRNKIISLRNEDRTWVDDPERLKDLVRKFFINLFKEDEEVHDPIISWTTYPTNMEAHHNALSATIQFVECKEALFDMGPMKAPGEDGYPALFFQQCWDTVADSLFQYVNQVWVNPSLISSINNTLLVLIPKVDRPEFVSQFRPIALCNVVYKIITKVIVNRIKPMLDGIISPYQSSFIPGRTIHHNIIVAQKMVHSLTKMKGNKMFMSIKIDLEKAYDRLNWKFVENCLDECKFPPNLINIIHHCISSSSFKILWNGEKTDMFTPSRGIRQGDPLSPYLFVICMERLSHIIADQVDAQYWKPMRAGRYEPQISHLLFADDLLLFVEASIEQARCIMHCLDLFCQASGQKINNQKTEIYFSKNVDNQLREDILNHTGYKQVNNMGKYLGANISPGRTTRGKFNNIIDKIQNKLSGWKQQCLSFAGRLTLSKSVLSSIPYYHMQYAKLPKTLCSEMEKIQRIFLWGDTDQTRRPHLVGWDVCCLPKNEGGLGIKRPQYMNDAFLMKMLWNLINNPNDLWCKVLYSKYERNKDLRITINSQTYDSPLWKALTGVWEQFQQNIVWQLGDGNNINFWLDKWTPSGTSLISITNQTYIDTTISVRDVVTASGDWNHNFLTSNLPSTFAFQVIALPAPKETDGKDNIGWGGTNTRNFTLQSAYESCNNKAQPIEGDWKALWNWKGPHRIQTFMWMAAHERLLTNYRRSKWGVGASP
;
A
#
# COMPACT_ATOMS: atom_id res chain seq x y z
N MET A 1 13.28 26.39 -20.04
CA MET A 1 14.26 27.12 -19.22
C MET A 1 15.43 26.19 -18.91
N MET A 2 16.65 26.65 -19.08
CA MET A 2 17.86 25.91 -18.72
C MET A 2 18.87 26.88 -18.13
N GLY A 3 19.52 26.51 -17.03
CA GLY A 3 20.58 27.31 -16.42
C GLY A 3 20.66 27.12 -14.91
N ASP A 4 21.45 27.99 -14.28
CA ASP A 4 21.63 28.07 -12.84
C ASP A 4 20.46 28.83 -12.18
N PHE A 5 19.78 28.19 -11.22
CA PHE A 5 18.69 28.77 -10.45
C PHE A 5 19.09 29.29 -9.07
N ASN A 6 20.37 29.19 -8.69
CA ASN A 6 20.95 29.59 -7.41
C ASN A 6 20.37 28.92 -6.15
N GLU A 7 19.34 28.09 -6.28
CA GLU A 7 18.65 27.44 -5.17
C GLU A 7 18.42 25.94 -5.43
N ILE A 8 18.32 25.17 -4.35
CA ILE A 8 18.03 23.73 -4.40
C ILE A 8 16.55 23.46 -4.13
N ALA A 9 15.99 22.47 -4.82
CA ALA A 9 14.59 22.08 -4.64
C ALA A 9 14.39 21.18 -3.41
N TYR A 10 15.39 20.38 -3.06
CA TYR A 10 15.31 19.48 -1.91
C TYR A 10 16.57 19.56 -1.05
N PRO A 11 16.46 19.38 0.29
CA PRO A 11 17.62 19.38 1.19
C PRO A 11 18.70 18.36 0.80
N ASN A 12 18.30 17.24 0.21
CA ASN A 12 19.21 16.19 -0.23
C ASN A 12 20.01 16.56 -1.50
N GLU A 13 19.70 17.67 -2.16
CA GLU A 13 20.44 18.19 -3.31
C GLU A 13 21.63 19.06 -2.91
N LYS A 14 21.96 19.07 -1.61
CA LYS A 14 23.21 19.59 -1.05
C LYS A 14 24.00 18.47 -0.40
N LYS A 15 25.32 18.50 -0.55
CA LYS A 15 26.27 17.66 0.20
C LYS A 15 27.36 18.54 0.80
N GLY A 16 27.66 18.34 2.08
CA GLY A 16 28.66 19.12 2.82
C GLY A 16 28.18 20.53 3.20
N GLY A 17 28.92 21.14 4.12
CA GLY A 17 28.60 22.46 4.69
C GLY A 17 27.38 22.49 5.60
N ALA A 18 26.87 23.68 5.89
CA ALA A 18 25.68 23.86 6.73
C ALA A 18 24.44 23.15 6.15
N PRO A 19 23.46 22.72 6.98
CA PRO A 19 22.19 22.18 6.50
C PRO A 19 21.49 23.11 5.49
N ALA A 20 20.73 22.54 4.55
CA ALA A 20 19.94 23.32 3.61
C ALA A 20 18.75 23.99 4.31
N ASP A 21 18.43 25.22 3.91
CA ASP A 21 17.24 25.92 4.40
C ASP A 21 15.98 25.34 3.73
N VAL A 22 15.18 24.64 4.52
CA VAL A 22 13.95 23.98 4.06
C VAL A 22 12.94 25.00 3.53
N ARG A 23 12.89 26.22 4.09
CA ARG A 23 11.95 27.25 3.62
C ARG A 23 12.30 27.69 2.21
N LYS A 24 13.58 27.93 1.93
CA LYS A 24 14.04 28.29 0.57
C LYS A 24 13.77 27.18 -0.45
N CYS A 25 13.99 25.92 -0.05
CA CYS A 25 13.65 24.76 -0.89
C CYS A 25 12.15 24.73 -1.23
N GLN A 26 11.29 25.00 -0.24
CA GLN A 26 9.84 25.05 -0.43
C GLN A 26 9.43 26.21 -1.33
N THR A 27 10.00 27.41 -1.15
CA THR A 27 9.76 28.56 -2.02
C THR A 27 10.14 28.26 -3.47
N PHE A 28 11.30 27.65 -3.71
CA PHE A 28 11.74 27.30 -5.05
C PHE A 28 10.84 26.23 -5.70
N ASN A 29 10.42 25.21 -4.94
CA ASN A 29 9.43 24.23 -5.43
C ASN A 29 8.07 24.89 -5.73
N SER A 30 7.63 25.84 -4.91
CA SER A 30 6.41 26.59 -5.17
C SER A 30 6.51 27.30 -6.51
N TRP A 31 7.60 28.02 -6.74
CA TRP A 31 7.85 28.70 -8.01
C TRP A 31 7.84 27.76 -9.23
N ILE A 32 8.49 26.59 -9.14
CA ILE A 32 8.46 25.59 -10.23
C ILE A 32 7.02 25.16 -10.53
N ASN A 33 6.22 24.93 -9.48
CA ASN A 33 4.83 24.51 -9.62
C ASN A 33 3.93 25.63 -10.15
N ASP A 34 4.10 26.85 -9.66
CA ASP A 34 3.36 28.05 -10.06
C ASP A 34 3.57 28.35 -11.54
N CYS A 35 4.81 28.18 -12.02
CA CYS A 35 5.14 28.31 -13.45
C CYS A 35 4.78 27.08 -14.29
N ASN A 36 4.12 26.06 -13.71
CA ASN A 36 3.75 24.80 -14.38
C ASN A 36 4.93 24.05 -15.02
N LEU A 37 6.13 24.22 -14.47
CA LEU A 37 7.36 23.67 -15.00
C LEU A 37 7.62 22.24 -14.51
N LEU A 38 8.31 21.47 -15.34
CA LEU A 38 8.71 20.10 -15.13
C LEU A 38 10.21 20.01 -15.37
N GLU A 39 10.95 19.50 -14.40
CA GLU A 39 12.35 19.22 -14.65
C GLU A 39 12.49 18.11 -15.71
N VAL A 40 13.40 18.30 -16.67
CA VAL A 40 13.74 17.31 -17.69
C VAL A 40 14.57 16.19 -17.05
N THR A 41 14.51 14.97 -17.60
CA THR A 41 15.35 13.85 -17.14
C THR A 41 16.82 14.21 -17.30
N THR A 42 17.59 14.23 -16.21
CA THR A 42 19.03 14.52 -16.23
C THR A 42 19.84 13.23 -16.03
N ALA A 43 20.75 12.91 -16.94
CA ALA A 43 21.76 11.85 -16.82
C ALA A 43 23.12 12.42 -16.37
N GLY A 44 23.97 11.61 -15.74
CA GLY A 44 25.28 12.04 -15.23
C GLY A 44 25.30 12.35 -13.72
N THR A 45 26.21 13.23 -13.29
CA THR A 45 26.45 13.50 -11.86
C THR A 45 25.25 14.17 -11.18
N ARG A 46 25.00 13.81 -9.91
CA ARG A 46 23.88 14.34 -9.13
C ARG A 46 23.99 15.84 -8.85
N PHE A 47 25.19 16.31 -8.51
CA PHE A 47 25.48 17.70 -8.19
C PHE A 47 26.07 18.37 -9.41
N THR A 48 25.55 19.55 -9.74
CA THR A 48 25.97 20.33 -10.89
C THR A 48 26.95 21.43 -10.50
N TRP A 49 27.04 21.77 -9.22
CA TRP A 49 27.92 22.81 -8.71
C TRP A 49 28.81 22.31 -7.56
N ARG A 50 30.05 22.81 -7.52
CA ARG A 50 31.07 22.55 -6.51
C ARG A 50 31.50 23.84 -5.83
N GLY A 51 31.18 23.95 -4.55
CA GLY A 51 31.57 25.06 -3.70
C GLY A 51 32.93 24.94 -3.02
N PRO A 52 33.24 25.95 -2.18
CA PRO A 52 34.43 25.96 -1.34
C PRO A 52 34.39 24.85 -0.28
N LYS A 53 35.54 24.63 0.38
CA LYS A 53 35.60 23.78 1.58
C LYS A 53 35.00 24.55 2.77
N TRP A 54 34.10 23.91 3.48
CA TRP A 54 33.47 24.43 4.69
C TRP A 54 34.30 24.05 5.92
N ASN A 55 34.71 25.04 6.72
CA ASN A 55 35.50 24.87 7.94
C ASN A 55 36.74 23.96 7.76
N GLY A 56 37.39 24.02 6.59
CA GLY A 56 38.60 23.25 6.28
C GLY A 56 38.41 21.74 6.03
N ARG A 57 37.22 21.17 6.27
CA ARG A 57 36.96 19.73 6.18
C ARG A 57 36.20 19.35 4.91
N ASP A 58 34.90 19.64 4.88
CA ASP A 58 34.01 19.11 3.85
C ASP A 58 33.76 20.11 2.73
N ARG A 59 33.91 19.64 1.49
CA ARG A 59 33.56 20.44 0.31
C ARG A 59 32.06 20.46 0.09
N VAL A 60 31.53 21.64 -0.22
CA VAL A 60 30.10 21.83 -0.51
C VAL A 60 29.81 21.47 -1.96
N PHE A 61 28.73 20.73 -2.21
CA PHE A 61 28.20 20.45 -3.54
C PHE A 61 26.70 20.73 -3.56
N LYS A 62 26.20 21.28 -4.66
CA LYS A 62 24.76 21.58 -4.84
C LYS A 62 24.30 21.21 -6.25
N LYS A 63 22.99 21.01 -6.43
CA LYS A 63 22.35 20.98 -7.74
C LYS A 63 21.64 22.31 -8.00
N LEU A 64 22.35 23.21 -8.67
CA LEU A 64 21.85 24.56 -8.98
C LEU A 64 21.39 24.66 -10.44
N ASP A 65 22.13 24.02 -11.34
CA ASP A 65 21.83 23.97 -12.76
C ASP A 65 20.73 22.95 -13.08
N ARG A 66 19.68 23.41 -13.77
CA ARG A 66 18.53 22.58 -14.14
C ARG A 66 18.05 22.88 -15.54
N VAL A 67 17.30 21.91 -16.06
CA VAL A 67 16.51 22.05 -17.28
C VAL A 67 15.05 21.86 -16.87
N LEU A 68 14.25 22.91 -17.00
CA LEU A 68 12.83 22.96 -16.68
C LEU A 68 12.02 23.21 -17.97
N CYS A 69 10.95 22.45 -18.19
CA CYS A 69 10.10 22.51 -19.38
C CYS A 69 8.61 22.56 -18.98
N ASN A 70 7.76 23.17 -19.80
CA ASN A 70 6.31 23.09 -19.62
C ASN A 70 5.76 21.80 -20.27
N VAL A 71 4.45 21.55 -20.13
CA VAL A 71 3.81 20.36 -20.71
C VAL A 71 3.94 20.35 -22.22
N ASP A 72 3.73 21.49 -22.88
CA ASP A 72 3.68 21.59 -24.34
C ASP A 72 5.04 21.29 -24.98
N TRP A 73 6.14 21.81 -24.41
CA TRP A 73 7.49 21.44 -24.83
C TRP A 73 7.71 19.93 -24.73
N ARG A 74 7.21 19.32 -23.66
CA ARG A 74 7.37 17.88 -23.43
C ARG A 74 6.49 17.03 -24.34
N LEU A 75 5.32 17.53 -24.71
CA LEU A 75 4.46 16.96 -25.76
C LEU A 75 5.09 17.10 -27.14
N LYS A 76 5.96 18.08 -27.36
CA LYS A 76 6.71 18.19 -28.62
C LYS A 76 7.93 17.26 -28.62
N TYR A 77 8.68 17.21 -27.52
CA TYR A 77 9.93 16.46 -27.37
C TYR A 77 9.80 15.34 -26.34
N HIS A 78 9.13 14.25 -26.73
CA HIS A 78 8.73 13.17 -25.83
C HIS A 78 9.93 12.45 -25.21
N GLU A 79 10.96 12.27 -26.03
CA GLU A 79 12.20 11.54 -25.74
C GLU A 79 13.30 12.44 -25.14
N GLY A 80 13.10 13.76 -25.12
CA GLY A 80 14.16 14.70 -24.77
C GLY A 80 14.71 14.49 -23.35
N PHE A 81 16.01 14.67 -23.17
CA PHE A 81 16.69 14.53 -21.89
C PHE A 81 17.88 15.50 -21.81
N ALA A 82 18.41 15.68 -20.61
CA ALA A 82 19.58 16.50 -20.33
C ALA A 82 20.73 15.61 -19.84
N LYS A 83 21.97 15.90 -20.24
CA LYS A 83 23.19 15.20 -19.79
C LYS A 83 24.09 16.18 -19.06
N VAL A 84 24.47 15.84 -17.83
CA VAL A 84 25.43 16.58 -17.00
C VAL A 84 26.82 16.04 -17.32
N LEU A 85 27.65 16.85 -17.96
CA LEU A 85 28.98 16.48 -18.40
C LEU A 85 30.02 16.67 -17.30
N PRO A 86 31.17 15.99 -17.38
CA PRO A 86 32.29 16.25 -16.47
C PRO A 86 32.73 17.71 -16.54
N ARG A 87 32.94 18.32 -15.36
CA ARG A 87 33.57 19.63 -15.26
C ARG A 87 35.09 19.49 -15.39
N VAL A 88 35.70 20.32 -16.24
CA VAL A 88 37.16 20.32 -16.45
C VAL A 88 37.80 21.44 -15.62
N GLN A 89 37.39 22.69 -15.83
CA GLN A 89 37.95 23.86 -15.14
C GLN A 89 36.90 24.71 -14.38
N SER A 90 35.61 24.48 -14.58
CA SER A 90 34.53 25.21 -13.89
C SER A 90 34.17 24.58 -12.53
N ASP A 91 33.61 25.39 -11.65
CA ASP A 91 32.88 24.96 -10.46
C ASP A 91 31.49 24.40 -10.80
N HIS A 92 30.95 24.72 -11.98
CA HIS A 92 29.76 24.10 -12.56
C HIS A 92 30.07 22.95 -13.52
N HIS A 93 29.15 22.00 -13.61
CA HIS A 93 29.11 20.96 -14.63
C HIS A 93 28.34 21.47 -15.86
N PRO A 94 28.87 21.34 -17.08
CA PRO A 94 28.12 21.67 -18.30
C PRO A 94 26.89 20.77 -18.44
N ILE A 95 25.77 21.34 -18.91
CA ILE A 95 24.54 20.60 -19.20
C ILE A 95 24.20 20.72 -20.68
N ILE A 96 23.99 19.59 -21.34
CA ILE A 96 23.50 19.51 -22.73
C ILE A 96 22.10 18.94 -22.75
N VAL A 97 21.20 19.52 -23.55
CA VAL A 97 19.84 19.01 -23.76
C VAL A 97 19.74 18.39 -25.14
N PHE A 98 19.33 17.12 -25.19
CA PHE A 98 18.98 16.40 -26.39
C PHE A 98 17.47 16.45 -26.58
N LEU A 99 17.01 16.95 -27.74
CA LEU A 99 15.58 17.13 -28.04
C LEU A 99 14.92 15.83 -28.51
N ASN A 100 15.66 15.01 -29.24
CA ASN A 100 15.24 13.70 -29.70
C ASN A 100 16.09 12.64 -28.98
N GLY A 101 15.45 11.55 -28.56
CA GLY A 101 16.18 10.31 -28.27
C GLY A 101 16.64 9.69 -29.58
N GLU A 102 17.67 8.86 -29.55
CA GLU A 102 18.10 8.12 -30.74
C GLU A 102 16.90 7.39 -31.37
N ALA A 103 16.64 7.68 -32.64
CA ALA A 103 15.62 7.01 -33.43
C ALA A 103 16.03 5.54 -33.57
N THR A 104 15.41 4.69 -32.77
CA THR A 104 15.67 3.25 -32.77
C THR A 104 14.57 2.61 -33.59
N THR A 105 14.85 2.42 -34.86
CA THR A 105 13.89 2.01 -35.90
C THR A 105 13.60 0.50 -35.91
N ASN A 106 14.24 -0.31 -35.07
CA ASN A 106 13.97 -1.76 -34.96
C ASN A 106 14.02 -2.25 -33.52
N ARG A 107 12.96 -1.98 -32.74
CA ARG A 107 12.87 -2.44 -31.34
C ARG A 107 12.07 -3.74 -31.25
N ASN A 108 12.66 -4.81 -30.68
CA ASN A 108 11.98 -6.04 -30.28
C ASN A 108 11.02 -5.80 -29.09
N ARG A 109 9.92 -5.09 -29.34
CA ARG A 109 8.93 -4.72 -28.33
C ARG A 109 7.95 -5.88 -28.07
N PRO A 110 7.58 -6.16 -26.81
CA PRO A 110 6.57 -7.16 -26.51
C PRO A 110 5.19 -6.72 -27.01
N PHE A 111 4.39 -7.69 -27.47
CA PHE A 111 2.97 -7.49 -27.73
C PHE A 111 2.25 -7.09 -26.44
N ARG A 112 1.22 -6.25 -26.56
CA ARG A 112 0.36 -5.82 -25.47
C ARG A 112 -1.07 -5.69 -25.99
N PHE A 113 -2.01 -6.35 -25.32
CA PHE A 113 -3.43 -6.21 -25.61
C PHE A 113 -3.90 -4.79 -25.29
N GLU A 114 -4.63 -4.16 -26.21
CA GLU A 114 -5.22 -2.83 -26.02
C GLU A 114 -6.67 -2.97 -25.57
N THR A 115 -7.03 -2.34 -24.45
CA THR A 115 -8.37 -2.55 -23.88
C THR A 115 -9.50 -1.89 -24.66
N ALA A 116 -9.17 -0.93 -25.52
CA ALA A 116 -10.14 -0.34 -26.45
C ALA A 116 -10.66 -1.35 -27.48
N TRP A 117 -9.97 -2.49 -27.66
CA TRP A 117 -10.43 -3.56 -28.53
C TRP A 117 -11.75 -4.17 -28.07
N THR A 118 -11.95 -4.30 -26.75
CA THR A 118 -13.16 -4.95 -26.20
C THR A 118 -14.37 -4.03 -26.20
N SER A 119 -14.21 -2.74 -26.51
CA SER A 119 -15.34 -1.81 -26.69
C SER A 119 -15.89 -1.75 -28.11
N HIS A 120 -15.32 -2.51 -29.05
CA HIS A 120 -15.82 -2.60 -30.42
C HIS A 120 -16.90 -3.68 -30.51
N ASP A 121 -18.03 -3.38 -31.16
CA ASP A 121 -19.21 -4.26 -31.20
C ASP A 121 -18.86 -5.66 -31.77
N ASP A 122 -18.11 -5.71 -32.87
CA ASP A 122 -17.71 -6.98 -33.51
C ASP A 122 -16.61 -7.78 -32.76
N PHE A 123 -16.10 -7.31 -31.62
CA PHE A 123 -14.95 -7.95 -30.96
C PHE A 123 -15.28 -9.37 -30.48
N ASN A 124 -16.47 -9.59 -29.92
CA ASN A 124 -16.88 -10.89 -29.41
C ASN A 124 -17.05 -11.91 -30.55
N ASP A 125 -17.69 -11.50 -31.66
CA ASP A 125 -17.85 -12.34 -32.85
C ASP A 125 -16.50 -12.67 -33.49
N PHE A 126 -15.61 -11.67 -33.58
CA PHE A 126 -14.24 -11.87 -34.01
C PHE A 126 -13.53 -12.91 -33.13
N LEU A 127 -13.61 -12.79 -31.81
CA LEU A 127 -12.99 -13.71 -30.88
C LEU A 127 -13.55 -15.13 -31.02
N HIS A 128 -14.87 -15.29 -31.05
CA HIS A 128 -15.51 -16.60 -31.23
C HIS A 128 -15.09 -17.26 -32.54
N SER A 129 -14.98 -16.50 -33.63
CA SER A 129 -14.57 -17.05 -34.94
C SER A 129 -13.09 -17.48 -35.01
N LYS A 130 -12.23 -16.91 -34.16
CA LYS A 130 -10.77 -17.13 -34.17
C LYS A 130 -10.27 -17.95 -32.98
N TRP A 131 -11.13 -18.29 -32.02
CA TRP A 131 -10.77 -19.10 -30.87
C TRP A 131 -10.97 -20.59 -31.16
N GLU A 132 -9.86 -21.34 -31.18
CA GLU A 132 -9.87 -22.79 -31.37
C GLU A 132 -10.06 -23.48 -30.01
N LYS A 133 -11.27 -23.98 -29.72
CA LYS A 133 -11.61 -24.60 -28.42
C LYS A 133 -10.84 -25.89 -28.12
N ASP A 134 -10.53 -26.67 -29.15
CA ASP A 134 -9.90 -28.00 -29.02
C ASP A 134 -8.36 -27.98 -28.99
N ARG A 135 -7.75 -26.79 -29.06
CA ARG A 135 -6.28 -26.63 -28.98
C ARG A 135 -5.82 -26.16 -27.62
N ASP A 136 -4.56 -26.47 -27.32
CA ASP A 136 -3.86 -25.96 -26.15
C ASP A 136 -3.93 -24.42 -26.06
N ILE A 137 -4.18 -23.91 -24.85
CA ILE A 137 -4.41 -22.47 -24.62
C ILE A 137 -3.19 -21.62 -25.02
N VAL A 138 -1.97 -22.14 -24.88
CA VAL A 138 -0.75 -21.40 -25.24
C VAL A 138 -0.72 -21.18 -26.75
N GLN A 139 -1.04 -22.21 -27.52
CA GLN A 139 -1.13 -22.13 -28.97
C GLN A 139 -2.31 -21.23 -29.41
N SER A 140 -3.47 -21.34 -28.77
CA SER A 140 -4.64 -20.50 -29.06
C SER A 140 -4.35 -19.01 -28.82
N LEU A 141 -3.68 -18.65 -27.72
CA LEU A 141 -3.24 -17.27 -27.45
C LEU A 141 -2.19 -16.78 -28.45
N HIS A 142 -1.27 -17.65 -28.86
CA HIS A 142 -0.28 -17.30 -29.88
C HIS A 142 -0.96 -16.99 -31.24
N ASN A 143 -1.86 -17.87 -31.68
CA ASN A 143 -2.62 -17.70 -32.91
C ASN A 143 -3.49 -16.42 -32.85
N LEU A 144 -4.20 -16.20 -31.74
CA LEU A 144 -5.01 -15.00 -31.53
C LEU A 144 -4.18 -13.72 -31.60
N THR A 145 -2.94 -13.74 -31.09
CA THR A 145 -2.03 -12.58 -31.13
C THR A 145 -1.76 -12.13 -32.56
N THR A 146 -1.55 -13.08 -33.47
CA THR A 146 -1.33 -12.78 -34.90
C THR A 146 -2.55 -12.13 -35.53
N HIS A 147 -3.75 -12.64 -35.23
CA HIS A 147 -5.01 -12.10 -35.73
C HIS A 147 -5.31 -10.72 -35.15
N LEU A 148 -5.12 -10.50 -33.85
CA LEU A 148 -5.32 -9.21 -33.19
C LEU A 148 -4.39 -8.11 -33.74
N LYS A 149 -3.13 -8.45 -34.03
CA LYS A 149 -2.20 -7.48 -34.65
C LYS A 149 -2.69 -7.02 -36.03
N LYS A 150 -3.23 -7.94 -36.82
CA LYS A 150 -3.82 -7.64 -38.14
C LYS A 150 -5.09 -6.79 -37.98
N TRP A 151 -6.01 -7.23 -37.12
CA TRP A 151 -7.27 -6.53 -36.86
C TRP A 151 -7.07 -5.11 -36.30
N ASN A 152 -6.10 -4.90 -35.40
CA ASN A 152 -5.78 -3.56 -34.91
C ASN A 152 -5.34 -2.61 -36.04
N LYS A 153 -4.56 -3.11 -37.01
CA LYS A 153 -4.10 -2.33 -38.15
C LYS A 153 -5.25 -1.99 -39.11
N GLU A 154 -6.17 -2.93 -39.32
CA GLU A 154 -7.28 -2.80 -40.28
C GLU A 154 -8.47 -1.99 -39.71
N THR A 155 -8.81 -2.17 -38.44
CA THR A 155 -10.03 -1.61 -37.82
C THR A 155 -9.78 -0.31 -37.06
N PHE A 156 -8.70 -0.23 -36.27
CA PHE A 156 -8.42 0.93 -35.41
C PHE A 156 -7.44 1.91 -36.05
N GLY A 157 -6.39 1.41 -36.71
CA GLY A 157 -5.37 2.24 -37.35
C GLY A 157 -4.65 3.17 -36.35
N ASP A 158 -4.23 4.36 -36.83
CA ASP A 158 -3.67 5.40 -35.96
C ASP A 158 -4.78 6.29 -35.40
N ILE A 159 -5.14 6.08 -34.13
CA ILE A 159 -6.17 6.83 -33.39
C ILE A 159 -5.90 8.35 -33.43
N PHE A 160 -4.65 8.77 -33.36
CA PHE A 160 -4.29 10.19 -33.35
C PHE A 160 -4.49 10.83 -34.73
N LYS A 161 -4.14 10.10 -35.79
CA LYS A 161 -4.39 10.52 -37.17
C LYS A 161 -5.89 10.63 -37.44
N ARG A 162 -6.67 9.61 -37.07
CA ARG A 162 -8.13 9.57 -37.23
C ARG A 162 -8.82 10.73 -36.52
N LYS A 163 -8.43 11.03 -35.27
CA LYS A 163 -8.93 12.20 -34.53
C LYS A 163 -8.67 13.52 -35.27
N LYS A 164 -7.46 13.69 -35.81
CA LYS A 164 -7.08 14.91 -36.54
C LYS A 164 -7.91 15.07 -37.82
N GLU A 165 -8.16 13.97 -38.54
CA GLU A 165 -8.99 13.95 -39.75
C GLU A 165 -10.46 14.26 -39.46
N ILE A 166 -11.04 13.66 -38.41
CA ILE A 166 -12.44 13.94 -37.99
C ILE A 166 -12.61 15.41 -37.60
N LEU A 167 -11.68 15.97 -36.81
CA LEU A 167 -11.73 17.37 -36.41
C LEU A 167 -11.56 18.32 -37.60
N ALA A 168 -10.70 17.98 -38.56
CA ALA A 168 -10.55 18.76 -39.80
C ALA A 168 -11.86 18.77 -40.59
N ARG A 169 -12.51 17.61 -40.78
CA ARG A 169 -13.80 17.49 -41.48
C ARG A 169 -14.95 18.21 -40.78
N LEU A 170 -15.04 18.11 -39.46
CA LEU A 170 -16.03 18.87 -38.67
C LEU A 170 -15.84 20.37 -38.87
N ASN A 171 -14.59 20.84 -38.84
CA ASN A 171 -14.27 22.25 -39.06
C ASN A 171 -14.59 22.70 -40.51
N GLU A 172 -14.38 21.83 -41.51
CA GLU A 172 -14.78 22.11 -42.90
C GLU A 172 -16.30 22.24 -43.05
N ILE A 173 -17.08 21.36 -42.39
CA ILE A 173 -18.54 21.41 -42.42
C ILE A 173 -19.05 22.69 -41.72
N GLN A 174 -18.54 22.99 -40.53
CA GLN A 174 -18.97 24.14 -39.72
C GLN A 174 -18.55 25.49 -40.33
N ASN A 175 -17.52 25.54 -41.17
CA ASN A 175 -17.12 26.73 -41.92
C ASN A 175 -17.66 26.75 -43.35
N SER A 176 -18.48 25.78 -43.75
CA SER A 176 -19.11 25.76 -45.06
C SER A 176 -20.18 26.86 -45.15
N SER A 177 -20.26 27.54 -46.29
CA SER A 177 -21.34 28.51 -46.59
C SER A 177 -22.74 27.89 -46.57
N ASN A 178 -22.83 26.56 -46.67
CA ASN A 178 -24.07 25.80 -46.74
C ASN A 178 -24.47 25.16 -45.40
N TYR A 179 -23.75 25.46 -44.31
CA TYR A 179 -24.02 24.94 -42.98
C TYR A 179 -25.41 25.38 -42.48
N GLY A 180 -26.24 24.43 -42.04
CA GLY A 180 -27.63 24.66 -41.62
C GLY A 180 -28.67 24.73 -42.74
N TYR A 181 -28.27 24.65 -44.02
CA TYR A 181 -29.19 24.63 -45.17
C TYR A 181 -29.34 23.26 -45.83
N ILE A 182 -28.37 22.36 -45.60
CA ILE A 182 -28.32 21.04 -46.24
C ILE A 182 -28.41 19.94 -45.17
N THR A 183 -29.51 19.19 -45.18
CA THR A 183 -29.78 18.06 -44.27
C THR A 183 -28.71 16.95 -44.33
N PHE A 184 -28.07 16.75 -45.48
CA PHE A 184 -26.93 15.84 -45.60
C PHE A 184 -25.75 16.26 -44.71
N LEU A 185 -25.43 17.57 -44.64
CA LEU A 185 -24.32 18.07 -43.83
C LEU A 185 -24.61 17.94 -42.34
N GLU A 186 -25.87 18.14 -41.91
CA GLU A 186 -26.28 17.93 -40.52
C GLU A 186 -26.18 16.44 -40.11
N LYS A 187 -26.61 15.53 -41.00
CA LYS A 187 -26.50 14.09 -40.76
C LYS A 187 -25.03 13.66 -40.70
N LEU A 188 -24.20 14.15 -41.62
CA LEU A 188 -22.77 13.87 -41.63
C LEU A 188 -22.05 14.46 -40.42
N GLU A 189 -22.43 15.66 -39.97
CA GLU A 189 -21.91 16.26 -38.74
C GLU A 189 -22.23 15.38 -37.54
N LYS A 190 -23.48 14.94 -37.39
CA LYS A 190 -23.88 14.05 -36.30
C LYS A 190 -23.09 12.73 -36.33
N GLU A 191 -22.95 12.11 -37.50
CA GLU A 191 -22.15 10.90 -37.67
C GLU A 191 -20.67 11.12 -37.30
N LEU A 192 -20.07 12.25 -37.69
CA LEU A 192 -18.70 12.60 -37.34
C LEU A 192 -18.54 12.93 -35.84
N GLN A 193 -19.55 13.53 -35.21
CA GLN A 193 -19.58 13.78 -33.77
C GLN A 193 -19.65 12.46 -32.99
N ASP A 194 -20.49 11.52 -33.42
CA ASP A 194 -20.58 10.17 -32.83
C ASP A 194 -19.25 9.41 -32.99
N GLN A 195 -18.63 9.45 -34.19
CA GLN A 195 -17.30 8.89 -34.43
C GLN A 195 -16.21 9.56 -33.59
N LEU A 196 -16.30 10.88 -33.37
CA LEU A 196 -15.37 11.62 -32.52
C LEU A 196 -15.52 11.18 -31.06
N VAL A 197 -16.74 10.98 -30.56
CA VAL A 197 -16.98 10.47 -29.21
C VAL A 197 -16.32 9.11 -29.00
N VAL A 198 -16.51 8.17 -29.94
CA VAL A 198 -15.87 6.84 -29.90
C VAL A 198 -14.34 6.95 -29.98
N THR A 199 -13.82 7.77 -30.89
CA THR A 199 -12.36 7.95 -31.06
C THR A 199 -11.71 8.57 -29.81
N LEU A 200 -12.37 9.54 -29.18
CA LEU A 200 -11.92 10.16 -27.93
C LEU A 200 -11.96 9.15 -26.77
N TYR A 201 -12.96 8.27 -26.73
CA TYR A 201 -13.03 7.19 -25.75
C TYR A 201 -11.89 6.17 -25.92
N HIS A 202 -11.57 5.78 -27.16
CA HIS A 202 -10.41 4.93 -27.44
C HIS A 202 -9.08 5.59 -27.04
N GLU A 203 -8.90 6.88 -27.37
CA GLU A 203 -7.73 7.66 -26.93
C GLU A 203 -7.62 7.71 -25.39
N GLU A 204 -8.75 7.94 -24.71
CA GLU A 204 -8.83 7.94 -23.25
C GLU A 204 -8.43 6.58 -22.67
N CYS A 205 -9.01 5.47 -23.17
CA CYS A 205 -8.67 4.11 -22.75
C CYS A 205 -7.18 3.81 -22.89
N LEU A 206 -6.59 4.18 -24.04
CA LEU A 206 -5.17 4.01 -24.32
C LEU A 206 -4.29 4.78 -23.34
N TRP A 207 -4.61 6.05 -23.04
CA TRP A 207 -3.84 6.84 -22.07
C TRP A 207 -4.11 6.40 -20.63
N PHE A 208 -5.32 5.97 -20.31
CA PHE A 208 -5.66 5.42 -19.01
C PHE A 208 -4.84 4.17 -18.72
N GLN A 209 -4.83 3.20 -19.65
CA GLN A 209 -4.04 1.97 -19.59
C GLN A 209 -2.53 2.27 -19.47
N LYS A 210 -2.01 3.24 -20.23
CA LYS A 210 -0.60 3.65 -20.18
C LYS A 210 -0.22 4.41 -18.90
N SER A 211 -1.14 5.22 -18.35
CA SER A 211 -0.91 6.01 -17.15
C SER A 211 -0.92 5.18 -15.87
N ARG A 212 -1.58 4.01 -15.91
CA ARG A 212 -1.82 3.12 -14.76
C ARG A 212 -2.47 3.86 -13.59
N SER A 213 -3.34 4.82 -13.89
CA SER A 213 -4.14 5.52 -12.87
C SER A 213 -5.23 4.58 -12.32
N GLN A 214 -5.58 4.75 -11.04
CA GLN A 214 -6.60 3.93 -10.36
C GLN A 214 -7.75 4.75 -9.77
N TRP A 215 -7.61 6.09 -9.69
CA TRP A 215 -8.38 6.92 -8.73
C TRP A 215 -9.21 8.03 -9.38
N ILE A 216 -9.25 8.10 -10.71
CA ILE A 216 -10.14 9.02 -11.41
C ILE A 216 -11.32 8.16 -11.84
N THR A 217 -12.48 8.45 -11.26
CA THR A 217 -13.77 7.89 -11.65
C THR A 217 -14.11 8.33 -13.08
N ASP A 218 -14.64 7.39 -13.87
CA ASP A 218 -15.15 7.63 -15.21
C ASP A 218 -16.08 8.86 -15.21
N GLY A 219 -15.76 9.86 -16.02
CA GLY A 219 -16.56 11.09 -16.17
C GLY A 219 -15.76 12.39 -16.24
N ASP A 220 -14.51 12.42 -15.79
CA ASP A 220 -13.59 13.55 -16.05
C ASP A 220 -12.66 13.13 -17.20
N ARG A 221 -13.08 13.39 -18.46
CA ARG A 221 -12.34 13.08 -19.70
C ARG A 221 -11.02 13.88 -19.76
N ASN A 222 -10.05 13.48 -18.96
CA ASN A 222 -8.85 14.26 -18.70
C ASN A 222 -7.61 13.58 -19.28
N THR A 223 -7.61 13.45 -20.61
CA THR A 223 -6.48 12.91 -21.38
C THR A 223 -5.19 13.65 -21.05
N LYS A 224 -5.23 14.98 -20.82
CA LYS A 224 -4.06 15.80 -20.43
C LYS A 224 -3.43 15.35 -19.11
N TYR A 225 -4.23 15.00 -18.10
CA TYR A 225 -3.75 14.43 -16.85
C TYR A 225 -3.10 13.05 -17.05
N TYR A 226 -3.79 12.13 -17.72
CA TYR A 226 -3.28 10.77 -17.95
C TYR A 226 -1.99 10.77 -18.79
N HIS A 227 -1.93 11.64 -19.80
CA HIS A 227 -0.76 11.84 -20.64
C HIS A 227 0.43 12.37 -19.83
N SER A 228 0.21 13.45 -19.07
CA SER A 228 1.24 14.05 -18.20
C SER A 228 1.81 13.03 -17.20
N LYS A 229 0.92 12.25 -16.57
CA LYS A 229 1.30 11.18 -15.62
C LYS A 229 2.10 10.07 -16.30
N THR A 230 1.70 9.66 -17.50
CA THR A 230 2.43 8.66 -18.31
C THR A 230 3.84 9.14 -18.63
N ILE A 231 4.00 10.40 -19.04
CA ILE A 231 5.32 10.98 -19.33
C ILE A 231 6.20 11.00 -18.09
N VAL A 232 5.69 11.50 -16.95
CA VAL A 232 6.46 11.55 -15.69
C VAL A 232 6.93 10.15 -15.27
N ARG A 233 6.08 9.14 -15.46
CA ARG A 233 6.43 7.73 -15.21
C ARG A 233 7.50 7.22 -16.18
N ARG A 234 7.39 7.52 -17.47
CA ARG A 234 8.42 7.18 -18.48
C ARG A 234 9.77 7.82 -18.14
N ARG A 235 9.78 9.08 -17.69
CA ARG A 235 10.99 9.78 -17.20
C ARG A 235 11.66 9.01 -16.06
N ARG A 236 10.90 8.60 -15.05
CA ARG A 236 11.45 7.90 -13.87
C ARG A 236 12.01 6.51 -14.22
N ASN A 237 11.44 5.85 -15.23
CA ASN A 237 11.77 4.47 -15.55
C ASN A 237 12.81 4.32 -16.67
N LYS A 238 13.08 5.36 -17.48
CA LYS A 238 14.10 5.31 -18.54
C LYS A 238 15.49 5.36 -17.91
N ILE A 239 16.29 4.32 -18.15
CA ILE A 239 17.65 4.23 -17.63
C ILE A 239 18.61 4.67 -18.74
N ILE A 240 19.38 5.72 -18.48
CA ILE A 240 20.25 6.37 -19.48
C ILE A 240 21.72 6.03 -19.24
N SER A 241 22.15 5.96 -17.99
CA SER A 241 23.55 5.67 -17.63
C SER A 241 23.61 5.01 -16.26
N LEU A 242 24.56 4.09 -16.07
CA LEU A 242 24.84 3.42 -14.80
C LEU A 242 26.35 3.35 -14.57
N ARG A 243 26.75 3.12 -13.31
CA ARG A 243 28.13 2.82 -12.95
C ARG A 243 28.40 1.33 -12.96
N ASN A 244 29.54 0.93 -13.49
CA ASN A 244 30.07 -0.42 -13.35
C ASN A 244 30.71 -0.64 -11.96
N GLU A 245 31.25 -1.84 -11.73
CA GLU A 245 31.90 -2.22 -10.47
C GLU A 245 33.11 -1.31 -10.13
N ASP A 246 33.86 -0.88 -11.15
CA ASP A 246 34.98 0.07 -11.03
C ASP A 246 34.53 1.53 -10.81
N ARG A 247 33.22 1.77 -10.62
CA ARG A 247 32.59 3.09 -10.44
C ARG A 247 32.73 4.04 -11.63
N THR A 248 33.04 3.51 -12.83
CA THR A 248 33.06 4.27 -14.08
C THR A 248 31.66 4.35 -14.69
N TRP A 249 31.34 5.46 -15.35
CA TRP A 249 30.03 5.65 -15.99
C TRP A 249 29.98 4.94 -17.35
N VAL A 250 28.94 4.15 -17.54
CA VAL A 250 28.56 3.53 -18.81
C VAL A 250 27.28 4.20 -19.29
N ASP A 251 27.30 4.71 -20.52
CA ASP A 251 26.17 5.39 -21.17
C ASP A 251 25.84 4.82 -22.56
N ASP A 252 26.66 3.90 -23.07
CA ASP A 252 26.37 3.14 -24.29
C ASP A 252 25.22 2.14 -24.07
N PRO A 253 24.15 2.18 -24.91
CA PRO A 253 22.96 1.35 -24.73
C PRO A 253 23.21 -0.16 -24.70
N GLU A 254 24.07 -0.69 -25.56
CA GLU A 254 24.36 -2.13 -25.64
C GLU A 254 25.24 -2.58 -24.47
N ARG A 255 26.29 -1.82 -24.13
CA ARG A 255 27.10 -2.11 -22.93
C ARG A 255 26.27 -2.05 -21.64
N LEU A 256 25.30 -1.14 -21.54
CA LEU A 256 24.38 -1.08 -20.40
C LEU A 256 23.48 -2.31 -20.32
N LYS A 257 22.94 -2.74 -21.46
CA LYS A 257 22.11 -3.93 -21.57
C LYS A 257 22.89 -5.18 -21.14
N ASP A 258 24.14 -5.31 -21.59
CA ASP A 258 25.04 -6.41 -21.20
C ASP A 258 25.42 -6.36 -19.72
N LEU A 259 25.77 -5.18 -19.20
CA LEU A 259 26.11 -4.99 -17.79
C LEU A 259 24.97 -5.46 -16.88
N VAL A 260 23.74 -5.09 -17.23
CA VAL A 260 22.54 -5.47 -16.47
C VAL A 260 22.25 -6.96 -16.60
N ARG A 261 22.38 -7.52 -17.81
CA ARG A 261 22.19 -8.96 -18.05
C ARG A 261 23.18 -9.79 -17.23
N LYS A 262 24.48 -9.47 -17.31
CA LYS A 262 25.53 -10.15 -16.54
C LYS A 262 25.28 -10.10 -15.03
N PHE A 263 24.87 -8.93 -14.53
CA PHE A 263 24.54 -8.76 -13.12
C PHE A 263 23.43 -9.72 -12.65
N PHE A 264 22.33 -9.82 -13.40
CA PHE A 264 21.22 -10.69 -13.01
C PHE A 264 21.51 -12.18 -13.22
N ILE A 265 22.26 -12.55 -14.26
CA ILE A 265 22.74 -13.93 -14.44
C ILE A 265 23.55 -14.36 -13.21
N ASN A 266 24.49 -13.53 -12.76
CA ASN A 266 25.29 -13.85 -11.58
C ASN A 266 24.47 -13.86 -10.29
N LEU A 267 23.46 -12.99 -10.15
CA LEU A 267 22.59 -12.96 -8.97
C LEU A 267 21.78 -14.26 -8.83
N PHE A 268 21.23 -14.76 -9.92
CA PHE A 268 20.37 -15.96 -9.95
C PHE A 268 21.15 -17.27 -10.15
N LYS A 269 22.48 -17.21 -10.21
CA LYS A 269 23.34 -18.40 -10.20
C LYS A 269 23.57 -18.87 -8.76
N GLU A 270 23.48 -20.17 -8.54
CA GLU A 270 23.73 -20.81 -7.25
C GLU A 270 25.22 -20.75 -6.88
N ASP A 271 25.50 -20.64 -5.58
CA ASP A 271 26.87 -20.69 -5.04
C ASP A 271 27.17 -22.17 -4.70
N GLU A 272 28.38 -22.69 -4.97
CA GLU A 272 28.71 -24.14 -5.01
C GLU A 272 28.61 -24.90 -3.66
N GLU A 273 28.37 -24.24 -2.53
CA GLU A 273 28.32 -24.85 -1.20
C GLU A 273 26.94 -24.66 -0.55
N VAL A 274 26.00 -25.58 -0.79
CA VAL A 274 24.77 -25.70 0.02
C VAL A 274 24.91 -26.94 0.89
N HIS A 275 24.89 -26.75 2.21
CA HIS A 275 25.02 -27.82 3.20
C HIS A 275 23.67 -28.41 3.60
N ASP A 276 23.74 -29.56 4.27
CA ASP A 276 22.62 -30.40 4.71
C ASP A 276 21.48 -29.63 5.42
N PRO A 277 20.25 -30.17 5.41
CA PRO A 277 19.08 -29.55 6.04
C PRO A 277 19.34 -29.21 7.51
N ILE A 278 18.87 -28.03 7.93
CA ILE A 278 18.91 -27.59 9.33
C ILE A 278 18.14 -28.60 10.17
N ILE A 279 18.79 -29.22 11.17
CA ILE A 279 18.10 -30.03 12.18
C ILE A 279 17.68 -29.08 13.32
N SER A 280 16.37 -28.92 13.52
CA SER A 280 15.78 -28.14 14.62
C SER A 280 14.83 -29.05 15.38
N TRP A 281 14.82 -28.93 16.71
CA TRP A 281 13.91 -29.70 17.58
C TRP A 281 12.49 -29.13 17.53
N THR A 282 12.37 -27.82 17.29
CA THR A 282 11.13 -27.14 16.94
C THR A 282 10.80 -27.38 15.47
N THR A 283 9.65 -27.99 15.22
CA THR A 283 9.13 -28.23 13.87
C THR A 283 7.84 -27.46 13.64
N TYR A 284 7.41 -27.41 12.38
CA TYR A 284 6.05 -26.98 12.06
C TYR A 284 5.03 -27.86 12.81
N PRO A 285 3.89 -27.30 13.23
CA PRO A 285 2.88 -28.05 13.96
C PRO A 285 2.31 -29.21 13.14
N THR A 286 2.19 -30.38 13.78
CA THR A 286 1.93 -31.68 13.12
C THR A 286 0.45 -31.95 12.84
N ASN A 287 -0.47 -31.22 13.46
CA ASN A 287 -1.92 -31.48 13.36
C ASN A 287 -2.54 -30.76 12.15
N MET A 288 -2.32 -31.32 10.94
CA MET A 288 -2.81 -30.76 9.67
C MET A 288 -3.66 -31.72 8.82
N GLU A 289 -4.19 -32.82 9.36
CA GLU A 289 -4.92 -33.82 8.55
C GLU A 289 -6.08 -33.22 7.73
N ALA A 290 -6.91 -32.39 8.36
CA ALA A 290 -8.02 -31.72 7.68
C ALA A 290 -7.54 -30.80 6.53
N HIS A 291 -6.37 -30.19 6.70
CA HIS A 291 -5.78 -29.32 5.70
C HIS A 291 -5.04 -30.07 4.60
N HIS A 292 -4.43 -31.21 4.92
CA HIS A 292 -3.74 -32.06 3.96
C HIS A 292 -4.72 -32.55 2.87
N ASN A 293 -5.93 -32.95 3.25
CA ASN A 293 -6.98 -33.35 2.31
C ASN A 293 -7.39 -32.20 1.38
N ALA A 294 -7.52 -30.98 1.90
CA ALA A 294 -7.84 -29.80 1.10
C ALA A 294 -6.72 -29.43 0.10
N LEU A 295 -5.45 -29.58 0.51
CA LEU A 295 -4.30 -29.35 -0.37
C LEU A 295 -4.19 -30.42 -1.47
N SER A 296 -4.52 -31.68 -1.15
CA SER A 296 -4.45 -32.82 -2.06
C SER A 296 -5.63 -32.93 -3.04
N ALA A 297 -6.71 -32.18 -2.82
CA ALA A 297 -7.91 -32.25 -3.64
C ALA A 297 -7.66 -31.87 -5.12
N THR A 298 -8.46 -32.40 -6.03
CA THR A 298 -8.43 -31.99 -7.45
C THR A 298 -8.86 -30.54 -7.62
N ILE A 299 -8.45 -29.88 -8.71
CA ILE A 299 -8.88 -28.51 -8.99
C ILE A 299 -10.34 -28.45 -9.39
N GLN A 300 -11.05 -27.48 -8.82
CA GLN A 300 -12.40 -27.13 -9.22
C GLN A 300 -12.42 -25.92 -10.16
N PHE A 301 -13.33 -25.93 -11.13
CA PHE A 301 -13.52 -24.82 -12.06
C PHE A 301 -13.77 -23.47 -11.35
N VAL A 302 -14.50 -23.51 -10.23
CA VAL A 302 -14.79 -22.34 -9.38
C VAL A 302 -13.51 -21.73 -8.83
N GLU A 303 -12.53 -22.53 -8.40
CA GLU A 303 -11.26 -22.02 -7.87
C GLU A 303 -10.48 -21.24 -8.94
N CYS A 304 -10.48 -21.71 -10.19
CA CYS A 304 -9.85 -20.99 -11.31
C CYS A 304 -10.56 -19.66 -11.60
N LYS A 305 -11.90 -19.65 -11.55
CA LYS A 305 -12.69 -18.43 -11.73
C LYS A 305 -12.40 -17.42 -10.62
N GLU A 306 -12.49 -17.82 -9.36
CA GLU A 306 -12.18 -16.95 -8.22
C GLU A 306 -10.76 -16.42 -8.30
N ALA A 307 -9.77 -17.27 -8.62
CA ALA A 307 -8.38 -16.86 -8.77
C ALA A 307 -8.20 -15.78 -9.85
N LEU A 308 -8.89 -15.88 -10.98
CA LEU A 308 -8.83 -14.89 -12.06
C LEU A 308 -9.55 -13.58 -11.69
N PHE A 309 -10.77 -13.65 -11.15
CA PHE A 309 -11.59 -12.47 -10.85
C PHE A 309 -11.06 -11.68 -9.64
N ASP A 310 -10.29 -12.32 -8.76
CA ASP A 310 -9.49 -11.67 -7.73
C ASP A 310 -8.34 -10.79 -8.28
N MET A 311 -7.94 -10.99 -9.53
CA MET A 311 -6.83 -10.24 -10.13
C MET A 311 -7.30 -8.86 -10.58
N GLY A 312 -6.47 -7.84 -10.35
CA GLY A 312 -6.74 -6.51 -10.89
C GLY A 312 -6.75 -6.53 -12.43
N PRO A 313 -7.84 -6.10 -13.10
CA PRO A 313 -8.03 -6.27 -14.55
C PRO A 313 -6.90 -5.64 -15.37
N MET A 314 -6.52 -4.42 -15.00
CA MET A 314 -5.60 -3.56 -15.75
C MET A 314 -4.13 -3.67 -15.31
N LYS A 315 -3.74 -4.77 -14.66
CA LYS A 315 -2.33 -5.00 -14.29
C LYS A 315 -1.48 -5.29 -15.54
N ALA A 316 -0.17 -5.04 -15.44
CA ALA A 316 0.74 -5.27 -16.56
C ALA A 316 0.84 -6.79 -16.86
N PRO A 317 0.68 -7.21 -18.12
CA PRO A 317 0.73 -8.63 -18.47
C PRO A 317 2.16 -9.16 -18.59
N GLY A 318 2.28 -10.48 -18.74
CA GLY A 318 3.55 -11.18 -18.92
C GLY A 318 4.16 -10.99 -20.31
N GLU A 319 4.92 -11.98 -20.79
CA GLU A 319 5.48 -11.96 -22.13
C GLU A 319 4.41 -12.12 -23.22
N ASP A 320 3.35 -12.88 -22.93
CA ASP A 320 2.22 -13.15 -23.81
C ASP A 320 1.41 -11.90 -24.20
N GLY A 321 1.49 -10.83 -23.39
CA GLY A 321 0.83 -9.55 -23.64
C GLY A 321 -0.63 -9.46 -23.21
N TYR A 322 -1.24 -10.51 -22.64
CA TYR A 322 -2.66 -10.56 -22.27
C TYR A 322 -2.91 -10.21 -20.79
N PRO A 323 -3.64 -9.12 -20.47
CA PRO A 323 -3.98 -8.76 -19.09
C PRO A 323 -5.12 -9.60 -18.54
N ALA A 324 -5.31 -9.59 -17.21
CA ALA A 324 -6.42 -10.30 -16.57
C ALA A 324 -7.80 -9.85 -17.10
N LEU A 325 -7.93 -8.57 -17.48
CA LEU A 325 -9.15 -8.02 -18.09
C LEU A 325 -9.62 -8.86 -19.31
N PHE A 326 -8.69 -9.31 -20.17
CA PHE A 326 -9.03 -10.09 -21.35
C PHE A 326 -9.78 -11.37 -20.95
N PHE A 327 -9.21 -12.14 -20.02
CA PHE A 327 -9.80 -13.38 -19.55
C PHE A 327 -11.10 -13.14 -18.75
N GLN A 328 -11.22 -12.03 -18.03
CA GLN A 328 -12.42 -11.68 -17.27
C GLN A 328 -13.60 -11.30 -18.18
N GLN A 329 -13.34 -10.52 -19.24
CA GLN A 329 -14.37 -10.10 -20.19
C GLN A 329 -14.74 -11.20 -21.18
N CYS A 330 -13.78 -12.05 -21.56
CA CYS A 330 -13.98 -13.11 -22.55
C CYS A 330 -14.19 -14.48 -21.90
N TRP A 331 -14.63 -14.51 -20.63
CA TRP A 331 -14.67 -15.71 -19.80
C TRP A 331 -15.44 -16.85 -20.48
N ASP A 332 -16.62 -16.55 -21.05
CA ASP A 332 -17.51 -17.55 -21.67
C ASP A 332 -16.87 -18.27 -22.86
N THR A 333 -15.85 -17.67 -23.49
CA THR A 333 -15.13 -18.26 -24.63
C THR A 333 -13.89 -19.03 -24.20
N VAL A 334 -13.14 -18.49 -23.22
CA VAL A 334 -11.78 -18.99 -22.88
C VAL A 334 -11.75 -19.90 -21.65
N ALA A 335 -12.81 -19.94 -20.84
CA ALA A 335 -12.79 -20.60 -19.53
C ALA A 335 -12.52 -22.10 -19.61
N ASP A 336 -13.12 -22.81 -20.57
CA ASP A 336 -12.96 -24.27 -20.70
C ASP A 336 -11.50 -24.64 -21.02
N SER A 337 -10.92 -24.01 -22.05
CA SER A 337 -9.52 -24.23 -22.44
C SER A 337 -8.55 -23.87 -21.30
N LEU A 338 -8.87 -22.80 -20.56
CA LEU A 338 -8.06 -22.36 -19.41
C LEU A 338 -8.11 -23.37 -18.27
N PHE A 339 -9.31 -23.84 -17.91
CA PHE A 339 -9.50 -24.81 -16.85
C PHE A 339 -8.86 -26.17 -17.21
N GLN A 340 -9.04 -26.64 -18.45
CA GLN A 340 -8.42 -27.88 -18.93
C GLN A 340 -6.90 -27.82 -18.79
N TYR A 341 -6.27 -26.71 -19.21
CA TYR A 341 -4.83 -26.52 -19.06
C TYR A 341 -4.38 -26.54 -17.59
N VAL A 342 -5.09 -25.80 -16.73
CA VAL A 342 -4.78 -25.75 -15.29
C VAL A 342 -4.94 -27.13 -14.64
N ASN A 343 -5.97 -27.88 -15.01
CA ASN A 343 -6.18 -29.24 -14.51
C ASN A 343 -5.08 -30.21 -14.99
N GLN A 344 -4.66 -30.11 -16.24
CA GLN A 344 -3.54 -30.90 -16.78
C GLN A 344 -2.23 -30.61 -16.06
N VAL A 345 -1.97 -29.36 -15.65
CA VAL A 345 -0.79 -29.01 -14.83
C VAL A 345 -0.78 -29.75 -13.49
N TRP A 346 -1.93 -30.02 -12.88
CA TRP A 346 -2.00 -30.77 -11.61
C TRP A 346 -1.66 -32.25 -11.76
N VAL A 347 -1.78 -32.80 -12.97
CA VAL A 347 -1.42 -34.18 -13.32
C VAL A 347 0.01 -34.26 -13.86
N ASN A 348 0.38 -33.30 -14.71
CA ASN A 348 1.70 -33.18 -15.31
C ASN A 348 2.29 -31.78 -15.06
N PRO A 349 2.99 -31.57 -13.93
CA PRO A 349 3.54 -30.27 -13.55
C PRO A 349 4.56 -29.67 -14.54
N SER A 350 5.21 -30.50 -15.35
CA SER A 350 6.21 -30.05 -16.35
C SER A 350 5.63 -29.10 -17.41
N LEU A 351 4.31 -29.15 -17.65
CA LEU A 351 3.61 -28.26 -18.58
C LEU A 351 3.79 -26.77 -18.22
N ILE A 352 4.02 -26.45 -16.94
CA ILE A 352 4.25 -25.07 -16.47
C ILE A 352 5.36 -24.39 -17.28
N SER A 353 6.40 -25.12 -17.67
CA SER A 353 7.55 -24.61 -18.43
C SER A 353 7.15 -23.86 -19.71
N SER A 354 6.07 -24.30 -20.38
CA SER A 354 5.58 -23.67 -21.63
C SER A 354 5.07 -22.24 -21.44
N ILE A 355 4.53 -21.94 -20.26
CA ILE A 355 3.97 -20.62 -19.90
C ILE A 355 4.85 -19.83 -18.92
N ASN A 356 5.97 -20.39 -18.48
CA ASN A 356 6.82 -19.82 -17.43
C ASN A 356 7.82 -18.75 -17.91
N ASN A 357 7.60 -18.22 -19.12
CA ASN A 357 8.39 -17.12 -19.68
C ASN A 357 8.05 -15.80 -18.99
N THR A 358 9.05 -15.15 -18.39
CA THR A 358 8.86 -14.00 -17.50
C THR A 358 9.64 -12.78 -17.96
N LEU A 359 8.97 -11.62 -18.00
CA LEU A 359 9.63 -10.34 -18.26
C LEU A 359 10.06 -9.68 -16.95
N LEU A 360 11.36 -9.45 -16.76
CA LEU A 360 11.90 -8.69 -15.63
C LEU A 360 11.91 -7.18 -15.95
N VAL A 361 11.15 -6.41 -15.17
CA VAL A 361 11.10 -4.95 -15.27
C VAL A 361 11.83 -4.32 -14.09
N LEU A 362 12.73 -3.38 -14.36
CA LEU A 362 13.52 -2.71 -13.32
C LEU A 362 12.80 -1.46 -12.80
N ILE A 363 12.52 -1.44 -11.50
CA ILE A 363 11.94 -0.28 -10.82
C ILE A 363 12.98 0.38 -9.90
N PRO A 364 13.28 1.68 -10.07
CA PRO A 364 14.23 2.38 -9.21
C PRO A 364 13.82 2.35 -7.72
N LYS A 365 14.73 1.93 -6.83
CA LYS A 365 14.57 2.03 -5.36
C LYS A 365 14.76 3.46 -4.86
N VAL A 366 15.55 4.24 -5.57
CA VAL A 366 15.93 5.62 -5.25
C VAL A 366 15.61 6.54 -6.43
N ASP A 367 15.50 7.84 -6.20
CA ASP A 367 15.08 8.79 -7.24
C ASP A 367 16.07 8.92 -8.41
N ARG A 368 17.37 8.73 -8.14
CA ARG A 368 18.44 8.76 -9.14
C ARG A 368 19.37 7.56 -8.91
N PRO A 369 19.05 6.40 -9.49
CA PRO A 369 19.88 5.21 -9.34
C PRO A 369 21.18 5.37 -10.13
N GLU A 370 22.31 5.08 -9.47
CA GLU A 370 23.65 5.05 -10.07
C GLU A 370 24.12 3.62 -10.34
N PHE A 371 23.62 2.62 -9.62
CA PHE A 371 24.04 1.21 -9.71
C PHE A 371 22.87 0.27 -9.98
N VAL A 372 23.11 -0.89 -10.63
CA VAL A 372 22.08 -1.92 -10.90
C VAL A 372 21.44 -2.44 -9.60
N SER A 373 22.23 -2.55 -8.52
CA SER A 373 21.77 -2.99 -7.19
C SER A 373 20.65 -2.11 -6.60
N GLN A 374 20.56 -0.85 -7.06
CA GLN A 374 19.54 0.13 -6.65
C GLN A 374 18.22 0.00 -7.42
N PHE A 375 18.08 -1.02 -8.27
CA PHE A 375 16.80 -1.39 -8.87
C PHE A 375 16.19 -2.60 -8.16
N ARG A 376 14.85 -2.64 -8.13
CA ARG A 376 14.07 -3.85 -7.82
C ARG A 376 13.69 -4.53 -9.14
N PRO A 377 14.05 -5.80 -9.34
CA PRO A 377 13.50 -6.58 -10.44
C PRO A 377 12.04 -6.94 -10.11
N ILE A 378 11.09 -6.61 -10.98
CA ILE A 378 9.71 -7.07 -10.89
C ILE A 378 9.45 -8.04 -12.02
N ALA A 379 9.07 -9.26 -11.66
CA ALA A 379 8.69 -10.33 -12.57
C ALA A 379 7.24 -10.13 -13.06
N LEU A 380 7.09 -9.86 -14.35
CA LEU A 380 5.80 -9.90 -15.03
C LEU A 380 5.54 -11.31 -15.55
N CYS A 381 4.84 -12.11 -14.74
CA CYS A 381 4.42 -13.46 -15.13
C CYS A 381 3.12 -13.40 -15.95
N ASN A 382 2.95 -14.37 -16.86
CA ASN A 382 1.74 -14.58 -17.65
C ASN A 382 0.52 -14.79 -16.75
N VAL A 383 -0.67 -14.41 -17.23
CA VAL A 383 -1.90 -14.51 -16.41
C VAL A 383 -2.28 -15.97 -16.16
N VAL A 384 -2.16 -16.84 -17.15
CA VAL A 384 -2.40 -18.28 -17.01
C VAL A 384 -1.53 -18.88 -15.89
N TYR A 385 -0.24 -18.53 -15.85
CA TYR A 385 0.67 -18.93 -14.77
C TYR A 385 0.21 -18.38 -13.40
N LYS A 386 -0.21 -17.11 -13.35
CA LYS A 386 -0.69 -16.52 -12.10
C LYS A 386 -1.96 -17.17 -11.59
N ILE A 387 -2.81 -17.75 -12.44
CA ILE A 387 -4.00 -18.47 -12.01
C ILE A 387 -3.57 -19.71 -11.24
N ILE A 388 -2.62 -20.50 -11.78
CA ILE A 388 -2.03 -21.67 -11.11
C ILE A 388 -1.49 -21.27 -9.73
N THR A 389 -0.62 -20.25 -9.66
CA THR A 389 -0.04 -19.86 -8.37
C THR A 389 -1.04 -19.25 -7.41
N LYS A 390 -2.07 -18.56 -7.90
CA LYS A 390 -3.14 -17.99 -7.09
C LYS A 390 -4.07 -19.06 -6.51
N VAL A 391 -4.38 -20.12 -7.27
CA VAL A 391 -5.12 -21.30 -6.76
C VAL A 391 -4.35 -21.93 -5.61
N ILE A 392 -3.06 -22.20 -5.79
CA ILE A 392 -2.18 -22.73 -4.72
C ILE A 392 -2.21 -21.83 -3.49
N VAL A 393 -2.07 -20.52 -3.68
CA VAL A 393 -2.12 -19.53 -2.59
C VAL A 393 -3.46 -19.53 -1.86
N ASN A 394 -4.57 -19.61 -2.57
CA ASN A 394 -5.90 -19.61 -1.96
C ASN A 394 -6.13 -20.86 -1.10
N ARG A 395 -5.51 -22.00 -1.45
CA ARG A 395 -5.51 -23.21 -0.64
C ARG A 395 -4.58 -23.15 0.58
N ILE A 396 -3.39 -22.54 0.45
CA ILE A 396 -2.40 -22.45 1.55
C ILE A 396 -2.80 -21.41 2.60
N LYS A 397 -3.33 -20.26 2.17
CA LYS A 397 -3.62 -19.09 3.04
C LYS A 397 -4.36 -19.42 4.34
N PRO A 398 -5.46 -20.19 4.33
CA PRO A 398 -6.23 -20.46 5.56
C PRO A 398 -5.43 -21.21 6.63
N MET A 399 -4.39 -21.94 6.22
CA MET A 399 -3.57 -22.77 7.11
C MET A 399 -2.45 -21.97 7.79
N LEU A 400 -1.97 -20.90 7.16
CA LEU A 400 -0.75 -20.21 7.56
C LEU A 400 -0.76 -19.69 8.99
N ASP A 401 -1.91 -19.29 9.52
CA ASP A 401 -1.98 -18.79 10.90
C ASP A 401 -1.67 -19.88 11.93
N GLY A 402 -1.97 -21.14 11.62
CA GLY A 402 -1.63 -22.30 12.44
C GLY A 402 -0.18 -22.78 12.25
N ILE A 403 0.42 -22.55 11.07
CA ILE A 403 1.79 -23.00 10.75
C ILE A 403 2.85 -22.03 11.27
N ILE A 404 2.55 -20.73 11.20
CA ILE A 404 3.54 -19.66 11.37
C ILE A 404 3.43 -19.05 12.78
N SER A 405 4.54 -18.99 13.52
CA SER A 405 4.60 -18.44 14.87
C SER A 405 4.10 -16.98 14.94
N PRO A 406 3.61 -16.52 16.10
CA PRO A 406 3.08 -15.16 16.25
C PRO A 406 4.13 -14.05 16.05
N TYR A 407 5.43 -14.40 16.00
CA TYR A 407 6.53 -13.44 15.80
C TYR A 407 6.68 -12.99 14.34
N GLN A 408 6.08 -13.72 13.39
CA GLN A 408 5.99 -13.32 11.99
C GLN A 408 4.60 -12.74 11.69
N SER A 409 4.53 -11.52 11.17
CA SER A 409 3.25 -10.84 10.90
C SER A 409 2.97 -10.56 9.43
N SER A 410 3.91 -10.83 8.52
CA SER A 410 3.76 -10.49 7.11
C SER A 410 3.00 -11.55 6.31
N PHE A 411 2.13 -11.12 5.40
CA PHE A 411 1.34 -11.95 4.47
C PHE A 411 0.40 -13.00 5.10
N ILE A 412 0.23 -13.03 6.42
CA ILE A 412 -0.68 -13.97 7.11
C ILE A 412 -2.05 -13.33 7.29
N PRO A 413 -3.16 -14.01 6.92
CA PRO A 413 -4.51 -13.51 7.14
C PRO A 413 -4.76 -13.14 8.61
N GLY A 414 -5.49 -12.04 8.85
CA GLY A 414 -5.77 -11.55 10.22
C GLY A 414 -4.64 -10.78 10.90
N ARG A 415 -3.37 -11.00 10.52
CA ARG A 415 -2.22 -10.26 11.08
C ARG A 415 -2.00 -8.93 10.37
N THR A 416 -1.65 -7.89 11.12
CA THR A 416 -1.45 -6.54 10.57
C THR A 416 -0.05 -6.00 10.83
N ILE A 417 0.48 -5.24 9.88
CA ILE A 417 1.78 -4.53 10.01
C ILE A 417 1.83 -3.61 11.24
N HIS A 418 0.67 -3.03 11.60
CA HIS A 418 0.55 -2.10 12.71
C HIS A 418 0.77 -2.78 14.06
N HIS A 419 0.31 -4.02 14.23
CA HIS A 419 0.52 -4.79 15.46
C HIS A 419 2.02 -5.02 15.70
N ASN A 420 2.78 -5.40 14.66
CA ASN A 420 4.23 -5.58 14.76
C ASN A 420 4.96 -4.26 15.09
N ILE A 421 4.56 -3.13 14.46
CA ILE A 421 5.09 -1.80 14.78
C ILE A 421 4.83 -1.44 16.26
N ILE A 422 3.65 -1.74 16.79
CA ILE A 422 3.31 -1.47 18.19
C ILE A 422 4.25 -2.26 19.11
N VAL A 423 4.44 -3.56 18.88
CA VAL A 423 5.37 -4.38 19.68
C VAL A 423 6.78 -3.81 19.62
N ALA A 424 7.31 -3.56 18.42
CA ALA A 424 8.65 -2.98 18.24
C ALA A 424 8.81 -1.63 18.97
N GLN A 425 7.82 -0.73 18.88
CA GLN A 425 7.83 0.55 19.61
C GLN A 425 7.85 0.35 21.12
N LYS A 426 7.11 -0.63 21.65
CA LYS A 426 7.08 -0.91 23.09
C LYS A 426 8.39 -1.50 23.59
N MET A 427 8.98 -2.42 22.83
CA MET A 427 10.27 -3.03 23.14
C MET A 427 11.40 -1.99 23.12
N VAL A 428 11.49 -1.17 22.07
CA VAL A 428 12.47 -0.08 22.00
C VAL A 428 12.25 0.95 23.11
N HIS A 429 11.00 1.28 23.45
CA HIS A 429 10.70 2.16 24.57
C HIS A 429 11.16 1.59 25.92
N SER A 430 11.00 0.28 26.15
CA SER A 430 11.53 -0.40 27.33
C SER A 430 13.06 -0.27 27.39
N LEU A 431 13.77 -0.56 26.29
CA LEU A 431 15.23 -0.47 26.20
C LEU A 431 15.76 0.93 26.59
N THR A 432 15.09 1.99 26.14
CA THR A 432 15.53 3.36 26.45
C THR A 432 15.29 3.78 27.90
N LYS A 433 14.31 3.16 28.57
CA LYS A 433 13.92 3.48 29.95
C LYS A 433 14.52 2.54 30.99
N MET A 434 15.17 1.48 30.54
CA MET A 434 15.74 0.44 31.38
C MET A 434 16.82 1.01 32.32
N LYS A 435 16.78 0.56 33.57
CA LYS A 435 17.73 0.86 34.65
C LYS A 435 18.01 -0.43 35.42
N GLY A 436 19.21 -0.57 35.98
CA GLY A 436 19.62 -1.75 36.76
C GLY A 436 20.62 -2.66 36.04
N ASN A 437 20.83 -3.86 36.59
CA ASN A 437 21.96 -4.72 36.23
C ASN A 437 21.77 -5.51 34.93
N LYS A 438 20.54 -5.69 34.44
CA LYS A 438 20.29 -6.39 33.17
C LYS A 438 20.41 -5.43 31.99
N MET A 439 21.25 -5.79 31.04
CA MET A 439 21.61 -4.99 29.86
C MET A 439 21.06 -5.66 28.61
N PHE A 440 20.52 -4.91 27.66
CA PHE A 440 19.92 -5.48 26.45
C PHE A 440 20.34 -4.73 25.20
N MET A 441 20.31 -5.43 24.08
CA MET A 441 20.52 -4.87 22.75
C MET A 441 19.40 -5.28 21.81
N SER A 442 19.17 -4.45 20.80
CA SER A 442 18.29 -4.76 19.67
C SER A 442 19.08 -4.66 18.38
N ILE A 443 18.89 -5.63 17.49
CA ILE A 443 19.60 -5.71 16.22
C ILE A 443 18.56 -5.69 15.11
N LYS A 444 18.72 -4.75 14.17
CA LYS A 444 17.94 -4.69 12.94
C LYS A 444 18.78 -5.27 11.81
N ILE A 445 18.34 -6.42 11.28
CA ILE A 445 19.05 -7.15 10.23
C ILE A 445 18.44 -6.80 8.87
N ASP A 446 19.29 -6.53 7.87
CA ASP A 446 18.91 -6.36 6.47
C ASP A 446 19.44 -7.58 5.68
N LEU A 447 18.57 -8.29 4.97
CA LEU A 447 18.97 -9.39 4.09
C LEU A 447 19.29 -8.86 2.68
N GLU A 448 20.37 -9.35 2.08
CA GLU A 448 20.74 -9.03 0.72
C GLU A 448 19.81 -9.73 -0.27
N LYS A 449 19.04 -8.95 -1.03
CA LYS A 449 18.27 -9.46 -2.19
C LYS A 449 17.43 -10.70 -1.82
N ALA A 450 16.70 -10.63 -0.71
CA ALA A 450 16.10 -11.78 -0.03
C ALA A 450 15.28 -12.74 -0.94
N TYR A 451 14.53 -12.22 -1.90
CA TYR A 451 13.76 -13.06 -2.83
C TYR A 451 14.68 -13.72 -3.87
N ASP A 452 15.68 -13.00 -4.37
CA ASP A 452 16.53 -13.43 -5.47
C ASP A 452 17.56 -14.50 -5.06
N ARG A 453 17.86 -14.62 -3.76
CA ARG A 453 18.90 -15.53 -3.21
C ARG A 453 18.38 -16.86 -2.66
N LEU A 454 17.08 -16.99 -2.44
CA LEU A 454 16.50 -18.15 -1.76
C LEU A 454 16.76 -19.45 -2.55
N ASN A 455 17.31 -20.46 -1.90
CA ASN A 455 17.60 -21.76 -2.50
C ASN A 455 16.32 -22.58 -2.71
N TRP A 456 16.18 -23.24 -3.88
CA TRP A 456 14.98 -24.02 -4.20
C TRP A 456 14.88 -25.33 -3.42
N LYS A 457 16.00 -26.03 -3.17
CA LYS A 457 16.02 -27.24 -2.34
C LYS A 457 15.59 -26.93 -0.91
N PHE A 458 16.03 -25.79 -0.37
CA PHE A 458 15.57 -25.32 0.95
C PHE A 458 14.06 -25.08 1.00
N VAL A 459 13.47 -24.53 -0.07
CA VAL A 459 12.00 -24.36 -0.18
C VAL A 459 11.30 -25.71 -0.14
N GLU A 460 11.76 -26.69 -0.92
CA GLU A 460 11.20 -28.05 -0.91
C GLU A 460 11.26 -28.68 0.49
N ASN A 461 12.41 -28.61 1.15
CA ASN A 461 12.60 -29.17 2.48
C ASN A 461 11.63 -28.54 3.49
N CYS A 462 11.43 -27.21 3.44
CA CYS A 462 10.47 -26.54 4.31
C CYS A 462 9.02 -26.98 4.06
N LEU A 463 8.64 -27.19 2.80
CA LEU A 463 7.28 -27.64 2.44
C LEU A 463 7.05 -29.11 2.85
N ASP A 464 8.07 -29.96 2.71
CA ASP A 464 8.02 -31.36 3.15
C ASP A 464 7.90 -31.46 4.68
N GLU A 465 8.65 -30.64 5.43
CA GLU A 465 8.53 -30.55 6.88
C GLU A 465 7.14 -30.03 7.32
N CYS A 466 6.52 -29.14 6.54
CA CYS A 466 5.13 -28.71 6.75
C CYS A 466 4.09 -29.79 6.40
N LYS A 467 4.51 -30.97 5.92
CA LYS A 467 3.65 -32.08 5.48
C LYS A 467 2.72 -31.71 4.32
N PHE A 468 3.21 -30.88 3.41
CA PHE A 468 2.48 -30.58 2.17
C PHE A 468 2.44 -31.83 1.29
N PRO A 469 1.38 -32.03 0.49
CA PRO A 469 1.28 -33.18 -0.40
C PRO A 469 2.44 -33.22 -1.40
N PRO A 470 3.09 -34.37 -1.63
CA PRO A 470 4.23 -34.47 -2.56
C PRO A 470 3.94 -33.96 -3.97
N ASN A 471 2.71 -34.18 -4.47
CA ASN A 471 2.29 -33.65 -5.77
C ASN A 471 2.28 -32.11 -5.79
N LEU A 472 1.78 -31.48 -4.73
CA LEU A 472 1.78 -30.02 -4.62
C LEU A 472 3.20 -29.45 -4.51
N ILE A 473 4.08 -30.11 -3.75
CA ILE A 473 5.50 -29.74 -3.67
C ILE A 473 6.13 -29.81 -5.07
N ASN A 474 5.84 -30.85 -5.85
CA ASN A 474 6.33 -30.98 -7.22
C ASN A 474 5.81 -29.87 -8.15
N ILE A 475 4.53 -29.52 -8.04
CA ILE A 475 3.95 -28.37 -8.78
C ILE A 475 4.67 -27.07 -8.40
N ILE A 476 4.87 -26.81 -7.11
CA ILE A 476 5.57 -25.62 -6.63
C ILE A 476 7.03 -25.60 -7.10
N HIS A 477 7.70 -26.76 -7.08
CA HIS A 477 9.05 -26.91 -7.62
C HIS A 477 9.09 -26.49 -9.09
N HIS A 478 8.22 -27.04 -9.94
CA HIS A 478 8.14 -26.63 -11.34
C HIS A 478 7.75 -25.17 -11.54
N CYS A 479 6.93 -24.58 -10.65
CA CYS A 479 6.65 -23.14 -10.67
C CYS A 479 7.93 -22.30 -10.52
N ILE A 480 8.82 -22.65 -9.58
CA ILE A 480 10.05 -21.87 -9.32
C ILE A 480 11.19 -22.23 -10.27
N SER A 481 11.38 -23.51 -10.60
CA SER A 481 12.56 -24.01 -11.32
C SER A 481 12.48 -23.88 -12.84
N SER A 482 11.29 -24.00 -13.44
CA SER A 482 11.13 -23.97 -14.91
C SER A 482 11.09 -22.55 -15.51
N SER A 483 11.35 -21.51 -14.71
CA SER A 483 11.19 -20.13 -15.14
C SER A 483 12.29 -19.69 -16.10
N SER A 484 11.94 -18.88 -17.09
CA SER A 484 12.90 -18.24 -17.99
C SER A 484 12.73 -16.72 -17.93
N PHE A 485 13.83 -15.98 -17.97
CA PHE A 485 13.82 -14.53 -17.83
C PHE A 485 14.31 -13.83 -19.08
N LYS A 486 13.61 -12.76 -19.44
CA LYS A 486 14.09 -11.71 -20.35
C LYS A 486 13.95 -10.36 -19.64
N ILE A 487 14.96 -9.51 -19.73
CA ILE A 487 14.91 -8.18 -19.12
C ILE A 487 14.23 -7.23 -20.11
N LEU A 488 13.27 -6.45 -19.62
CA LEU A 488 12.63 -5.39 -20.41
C LEU A 488 13.43 -4.10 -20.23
N TRP A 489 14.44 -3.91 -21.08
CA TRP A 489 15.35 -2.77 -21.03
C TRP A 489 14.85 -1.64 -21.94
N ASN A 490 14.44 -0.51 -21.35
CA ASN A 490 13.96 0.68 -22.09
C ASN A 490 12.88 0.39 -23.17
N GLY A 491 12.10 -0.67 -22.98
CA GLY A 491 11.02 -1.10 -23.88
C GLY A 491 11.39 -2.24 -24.84
N GLU A 492 12.63 -2.70 -24.85
CA GLU A 492 13.11 -3.84 -25.64
C GLU A 492 13.35 -5.07 -24.77
N LYS A 493 13.17 -6.26 -25.36
CA LYS A 493 13.51 -7.53 -24.71
C LYS A 493 15.00 -7.85 -24.92
N THR A 494 15.69 -8.23 -23.84
CA THR A 494 17.02 -8.84 -23.94
C THR A 494 16.93 -10.33 -24.31
N ASP A 495 18.08 -10.94 -24.53
CA ASP A 495 18.20 -12.39 -24.64
C ASP A 495 17.76 -13.10 -23.37
N MET A 496 17.29 -14.32 -23.56
CA MET A 496 16.80 -15.18 -22.49
C MET A 496 17.94 -15.71 -21.61
N PHE A 497 17.64 -15.94 -20.35
CA PHE A 497 18.48 -16.72 -19.43
C PHE A 497 17.60 -17.45 -18.42
N THR A 498 18.12 -18.53 -17.84
CA THR A 498 17.43 -19.35 -16.83
C THR A 498 18.10 -19.15 -15.47
N PRO A 499 17.33 -18.92 -14.38
CA PRO A 499 17.86 -18.90 -13.02
C PRO A 499 18.17 -20.32 -12.54
N SER A 500 18.97 -20.44 -11.48
CA SER A 500 19.14 -21.68 -10.70
C SER A 500 18.78 -21.51 -9.22
N ARG A 501 18.46 -20.28 -8.79
CA ARG A 501 17.92 -19.96 -7.45
C ARG A 501 16.97 -18.78 -7.49
N GLY A 502 16.32 -18.53 -6.36
CA GLY A 502 15.49 -17.36 -6.11
C GLY A 502 14.03 -17.55 -6.50
N ILE A 503 13.17 -16.75 -5.87
CA ILE A 503 11.73 -16.71 -6.10
C ILE A 503 11.33 -15.35 -6.66
N ARG A 504 10.24 -15.31 -7.43
CA ARG A 504 9.92 -14.14 -8.27
C ARG A 504 9.20 -13.03 -7.51
N GLN A 505 9.78 -11.83 -7.52
CA GLN A 505 9.10 -10.63 -7.00
C GLN A 505 8.01 -10.17 -7.98
N GLY A 506 6.75 -10.52 -7.71
CA GLY A 506 5.59 -10.21 -8.57
C GLY A 506 4.69 -11.41 -8.85
N ASP A 507 5.12 -12.61 -8.46
CA ASP A 507 4.31 -13.83 -8.40
C ASP A 507 3.46 -13.86 -7.11
N PRO A 508 2.14 -14.15 -7.19
CA PRO A 508 1.30 -14.37 -6.01
C PRO A 508 1.84 -15.37 -4.98
N LEU A 509 2.54 -16.43 -5.39
CA LEU A 509 2.98 -17.52 -4.50
C LEU A 509 4.25 -17.17 -3.70
N SER A 510 5.19 -16.45 -4.32
CA SER A 510 6.50 -16.14 -3.72
C SER A 510 6.45 -15.59 -2.28
N PRO A 511 5.57 -14.64 -1.91
CA PRO A 511 5.55 -14.11 -0.54
C PRO A 511 5.25 -15.16 0.53
N TYR A 512 4.42 -16.15 0.21
CA TYR A 512 4.01 -17.19 1.14
C TYR A 512 5.11 -18.24 1.32
N LEU A 513 5.75 -18.64 0.21
CA LEU A 513 6.95 -19.50 0.27
C LEU A 513 8.05 -18.83 1.09
N PHE A 514 8.27 -17.53 0.88
CA PHE A 514 9.26 -16.77 1.64
C PHE A 514 8.96 -16.77 3.14
N VAL A 515 7.69 -16.54 3.52
CA VAL A 515 7.28 -16.55 4.93
C VAL A 515 7.47 -17.93 5.58
N ILE A 516 7.10 -19.01 4.89
CA ILE A 516 7.33 -20.38 5.36
C ILE A 516 8.83 -20.61 5.56
N CYS A 517 9.66 -20.29 4.57
CA CYS A 517 11.12 -20.44 4.69
C CYS A 517 11.72 -19.60 5.83
N MET A 518 11.26 -18.36 6.01
CA MET A 518 11.72 -17.49 7.10
C MET A 518 11.32 -18.00 8.48
N GLU A 519 10.25 -18.78 8.59
CA GLU A 519 9.82 -19.38 9.85
C GLU A 519 10.85 -20.36 10.42
N ARG A 520 11.67 -20.97 9.56
CA ARG A 520 12.77 -21.82 10.03
C ARG A 520 13.79 -21.05 10.87
N LEU A 521 14.00 -19.76 10.61
CA LEU A 521 14.82 -18.92 11.48
C LEU A 521 14.16 -18.74 12.86
N SER A 522 12.84 -18.60 12.92
CA SER A 522 12.09 -18.56 14.18
C SER A 522 12.22 -19.85 14.97
N HIS A 523 12.20 -21.02 14.32
CA HIS A 523 12.43 -22.32 14.97
C HIS A 523 13.84 -22.44 15.56
N ILE A 524 14.88 -22.04 14.81
CA ILE A 524 16.27 -22.05 15.30
C ILE A 524 16.39 -21.14 16.54
N ILE A 525 15.80 -19.94 16.50
CA ILE A 525 15.82 -19.04 17.65
C ILE A 525 15.03 -19.62 18.83
N ALA A 526 13.88 -20.26 18.57
CA ALA A 526 13.09 -20.90 19.62
C ALA A 526 13.87 -22.01 20.33
N ASP A 527 14.54 -22.90 19.59
CA ASP A 527 15.39 -23.95 20.16
C ASP A 527 16.46 -23.35 21.10
N GLN A 528 17.11 -22.25 20.71
CA GLN A 528 18.11 -21.60 21.53
C GLN A 528 17.53 -20.88 22.75
N VAL A 529 16.31 -20.34 22.65
CA VAL A 529 15.59 -19.74 23.78
C VAL A 529 15.21 -20.82 24.80
N ASP A 530 14.68 -21.95 24.33
CA ASP A 530 14.26 -23.06 25.19
C ASP A 530 15.47 -23.69 25.89
N ALA A 531 16.57 -23.88 25.16
CA ALA A 531 17.86 -24.33 25.70
C ALA A 531 18.55 -23.29 26.62
N GLN A 532 17.96 -22.11 26.84
CA GLN A 532 18.51 -21.01 27.65
C GLN A 532 19.84 -20.41 27.13
N TYR A 533 20.27 -20.76 25.92
CA TYR A 533 21.42 -20.14 25.26
C TYR A 533 21.09 -18.74 24.75
N TRP A 534 19.86 -18.51 24.30
CA TRP A 534 19.36 -17.19 23.92
C TRP A 534 18.54 -16.59 25.06
N LYS A 535 18.89 -15.38 25.50
CA LYS A 535 18.21 -14.66 26.58
C LYS A 535 17.33 -13.53 26.04
N PRO A 536 16.03 -13.79 25.79
CA PRO A 536 15.12 -12.82 25.19
C PRO A 536 14.73 -11.68 26.13
N MET A 537 14.22 -10.59 25.57
CA MET A 537 13.75 -9.45 26.36
C MET A 537 12.28 -9.61 26.77
N ARG A 538 11.98 -9.35 28.05
CA ARG A 538 10.61 -9.33 28.57
C ARG A 538 9.89 -8.03 28.21
N ALA A 539 8.64 -8.14 27.75
CA ALA A 539 7.80 -6.99 27.43
C ALA A 539 7.31 -6.22 28.67
N GLY A 540 7.01 -6.94 29.76
CA GLY A 540 6.50 -6.45 31.03
C GLY A 540 7.13 -7.17 32.23
N ARG A 541 6.40 -7.27 33.35
CA ARG A 541 6.86 -7.99 34.54
C ARG A 541 6.87 -9.50 34.31
N TYR A 542 5.89 -9.99 33.57
CA TYR A 542 5.72 -11.41 33.20
C TYR A 542 5.89 -11.60 31.68
N GLU A 543 5.32 -12.67 31.12
CA GLU A 543 5.25 -12.95 29.69
C GLU A 543 4.55 -11.84 28.88
N PRO A 544 4.79 -11.71 27.57
CA PRO A 544 5.64 -12.55 26.74
C PRO A 544 7.12 -12.12 26.72
N GLN A 545 7.99 -13.12 26.53
CA GLN A 545 9.38 -12.90 26.15
C GLN A 545 9.46 -12.73 24.64
N ILE A 546 10.15 -11.69 24.17
CA ILE A 546 10.32 -11.41 22.75
C ILE A 546 11.79 -11.57 22.42
N SER A 547 12.12 -12.59 21.61
CA SER A 547 13.46 -12.79 21.03
C SER A 547 13.58 -12.12 19.66
N HIS A 548 12.51 -12.17 18.85
CA HIS A 548 12.53 -11.65 17.49
C HIS A 548 11.16 -11.14 17.03
N LEU A 549 11.16 -10.29 16.00
CA LEU A 549 10.00 -9.87 15.23
C LEU A 549 10.36 -9.90 13.75
N LEU A 550 9.57 -10.62 12.97
CA LEU A 550 9.75 -10.75 11.53
C LEU A 550 8.59 -10.07 10.79
N PHE A 551 8.95 -9.36 9.72
CA PHE A 551 7.99 -8.89 8.75
C PHE A 551 8.57 -9.09 7.35
N ALA A 552 8.34 -10.27 6.78
CA ALA A 552 9.06 -10.70 5.58
C ALA A 552 10.58 -10.55 5.77
N ASP A 553 11.25 -9.70 4.98
CA ASP A 553 12.70 -9.46 5.00
C ASP A 553 13.17 -8.43 6.03
N ASP A 554 12.25 -7.77 6.75
CA ASP A 554 12.56 -6.85 7.85
C ASP A 554 12.61 -7.61 9.19
N LEU A 555 13.82 -7.82 9.72
CA LEU A 555 14.07 -8.57 10.96
C LEU A 555 14.50 -7.64 12.11
N LEU A 556 13.89 -7.82 13.28
CA LEU A 556 14.31 -7.22 14.54
C LEU A 556 14.57 -8.30 15.59
N LEU A 557 15.74 -8.27 16.21
CA LEU A 557 16.12 -9.15 17.32
C LEU A 557 16.18 -8.37 18.63
N PHE A 558 15.86 -9.03 19.74
CA PHE A 558 15.91 -8.52 21.10
C PHE A 558 16.56 -9.56 22.02
N VAL A 559 17.62 -9.16 22.69
CA VAL A 559 18.50 -10.09 23.43
C VAL A 559 19.29 -9.37 24.51
N GLU A 560 19.69 -10.09 25.55
CA GLU A 560 20.62 -9.58 26.56
C GLU A 560 21.95 -9.16 25.91
N ALA A 561 22.50 -8.02 26.31
CA ALA A 561 23.76 -7.51 25.76
C ALA A 561 24.94 -8.24 26.42
N SER A 562 25.57 -9.15 25.68
CA SER A 562 26.84 -9.80 26.03
C SER A 562 27.50 -10.38 24.78
N ILE A 563 28.78 -10.75 24.89
CA ILE A 563 29.55 -11.34 23.78
C ILE A 563 29.04 -12.74 23.48
N GLU A 564 28.67 -13.51 24.51
CA GLU A 564 28.11 -14.86 24.38
C GLU A 564 26.78 -14.83 23.59
N GLN A 565 25.92 -13.86 23.89
CA GLN A 565 24.68 -13.67 23.14
C GLN A 565 24.94 -13.22 21.70
N ALA A 566 25.92 -12.35 21.47
CA ALA A 566 26.32 -11.96 20.11
C ALA A 566 26.80 -13.16 19.28
N ARG A 567 27.61 -14.05 19.87
CA ARG A 567 28.03 -15.32 19.25
C ARG A 567 26.85 -16.23 18.93
N CYS A 568 25.93 -16.40 19.86
CA CYS A 568 24.72 -17.20 19.66
C CYS A 568 23.89 -16.69 18.46
N ILE A 569 23.71 -15.36 18.37
CA ILE A 569 22.98 -14.73 17.25
C ILE A 569 23.68 -14.99 15.92
N MET A 570 24.98 -14.73 15.84
CA MET A 570 25.75 -14.94 14.60
C MET A 570 25.68 -16.40 14.17
N HIS A 571 25.83 -17.34 15.10
CA HIS A 571 25.71 -18.77 14.83
C HIS A 571 24.32 -19.14 14.27
N CYS A 572 23.22 -18.67 14.89
CA CYS A 572 21.87 -18.93 14.40
C CYS A 572 21.67 -18.40 12.97
N LEU A 573 22.16 -17.19 12.71
CA LEU A 573 22.02 -16.55 11.42
C LEU A 573 22.89 -17.23 10.35
N ASP A 574 24.10 -17.66 10.70
CA ASP A 574 25.01 -18.37 9.80
C ASP A 574 24.42 -19.73 9.40
N LEU A 575 23.90 -20.50 10.38
CA LEU A 575 23.18 -21.75 10.10
C LEU A 575 22.01 -21.53 9.14
N PHE A 576 21.20 -20.51 9.39
CA PHE A 576 20.09 -20.16 8.51
C PHE A 576 20.56 -19.75 7.11
N CYS A 577 21.59 -18.90 7.01
CA CYS A 577 22.12 -18.43 5.73
C CYS A 577 22.72 -19.57 4.89
N GLN A 578 23.45 -20.49 5.53
CA GLN A 578 24.06 -21.65 4.87
C GLN A 578 23.01 -22.57 4.25
N ALA A 579 21.91 -22.87 4.97
CA ALA A 579 20.87 -23.75 4.42
C ALA A 579 19.94 -23.04 3.41
N SER A 580 19.62 -21.77 3.65
CA SER A 580 18.63 -21.04 2.83
C SER A 580 19.22 -20.35 1.59
N GLY A 581 20.55 -20.21 1.52
CA GLY A 581 21.25 -19.39 0.52
C GLY A 581 21.17 -17.88 0.76
N GLN A 582 20.55 -17.46 1.87
CA GLN A 582 20.45 -16.05 2.25
C GLN A 582 21.80 -15.47 2.66
N LYS A 583 21.88 -14.13 2.65
CA LYS A 583 23.07 -13.40 3.08
C LYS A 583 22.71 -12.12 3.80
N ILE A 584 23.40 -11.84 4.90
CA ILE A 584 23.22 -10.61 5.68
C ILE A 584 23.96 -9.45 5.03
N ASN A 585 23.32 -8.28 5.00
CA ASN A 585 23.94 -7.03 4.60
C ASN A 585 24.60 -6.33 5.81
N ASN A 586 25.84 -6.69 6.12
CA ASN A 586 26.56 -6.13 7.29
C ASN A 586 26.65 -4.60 7.28
N GLN A 587 26.66 -3.96 6.11
CA GLN A 587 26.73 -2.49 5.99
C GLN A 587 25.43 -1.78 6.38
N LYS A 588 24.30 -2.49 6.35
CA LYS A 588 22.97 -1.96 6.70
C LYS A 588 22.38 -2.56 7.97
N THR A 589 22.96 -3.64 8.48
CA THR A 589 22.60 -4.18 9.79
C THR A 589 23.01 -3.19 10.88
N GLU A 590 22.05 -2.85 11.74
CA GLU A 590 22.19 -1.80 12.76
C GLU A 590 21.95 -2.37 14.17
N ILE A 591 22.78 -2.00 15.14
CA ILE A 591 22.63 -2.36 16.56
C ILE A 591 22.26 -1.13 17.40
N TYR A 592 21.28 -1.28 18.30
CA TYR A 592 20.91 -0.32 19.32
C TYR A 592 21.03 -0.93 20.73
N PHE A 593 21.81 -0.27 21.59
CA PHE A 593 22.04 -0.69 22.97
C PHE A 593 21.14 0.05 23.96
N SER A 594 20.77 -0.62 25.06
CA SER A 594 20.17 0.04 26.21
C SER A 594 21.16 1.04 26.86
N LYS A 595 20.62 2.02 27.58
CA LYS A 595 21.43 3.11 28.14
C LYS A 595 22.44 2.65 29.20
N ASN A 596 22.12 1.57 29.90
CA ASN A 596 22.92 0.99 30.98
C ASN A 596 24.02 0.04 30.48
N VAL A 597 24.13 -0.24 29.17
CA VAL A 597 25.29 -0.99 28.63
C VAL A 597 26.52 -0.10 28.69
N ASP A 598 27.61 -0.61 29.25
CA ASP A 598 28.89 0.09 29.33
C ASP A 598 29.54 0.23 27.94
N ASN A 599 30.44 1.20 27.79
CA ASN A 599 31.05 1.48 26.50
C ASN A 599 32.04 0.39 26.05
N GLN A 600 32.72 -0.28 26.99
CA GLN A 600 33.67 -1.34 26.65
C GLN A 600 32.94 -2.53 26.03
N LEU A 601 31.88 -3.01 26.67
CA LEU A 601 31.05 -4.10 26.17
C LEU A 601 30.41 -3.76 24.82
N ARG A 602 30.01 -2.49 24.60
CA ARG A 602 29.52 -2.05 23.29
C ARG A 602 30.60 -2.19 22.22
N GLU A 603 31.80 -1.71 22.48
CA GLU A 603 32.92 -1.81 21.54
C GLU A 603 33.28 -3.28 21.27
N ASP A 604 33.31 -4.13 22.29
CA ASP A 604 33.59 -5.56 22.14
C ASP A 604 32.56 -6.25 21.24
N ILE A 605 31.26 -5.98 21.45
CA ILE A 605 30.18 -6.54 20.61
C ILE A 605 30.27 -5.99 19.18
N LEU A 606 30.57 -4.71 18.99
CA LEU A 606 30.69 -4.11 17.67
C LEU A 606 31.90 -4.64 16.90
N ASN A 607 33.03 -4.83 17.57
CA ASN A 607 34.24 -5.41 16.99
C ASN A 607 34.02 -6.89 16.63
N HIS A 608 33.28 -7.63 17.46
CA HIS A 608 32.97 -9.03 17.21
C HIS A 608 31.99 -9.22 16.04
N THR A 609 30.93 -8.40 15.98
CA THR A 609 29.86 -8.54 14.97
C THR A 609 30.16 -7.82 13.65
N GLY A 610 30.97 -6.75 13.68
CA GLY A 610 31.19 -5.86 12.54
C GLY A 610 29.97 -5.02 12.16
N TYR A 611 28.94 -4.96 13.00
CA TYR A 611 27.71 -4.23 12.72
C TYR A 611 27.82 -2.75 13.12
N LYS A 612 26.92 -1.93 12.58
CA LYS A 612 26.93 -0.49 12.81
C LYS A 612 26.09 -0.12 14.03
N GLN A 613 26.70 0.57 15.01
CA GLN A 613 25.94 1.18 16.11
C GLN A 613 25.07 2.34 15.61
N VAL A 614 23.84 2.39 16.10
CA VAL A 614 22.97 3.57 15.94
C VAL A 614 22.59 4.14 17.29
N ASN A 615 22.52 5.48 17.37
CA ASN A 615 22.01 6.17 18.56
C ASN A 615 20.49 6.01 18.71
N ASN A 616 19.82 5.56 17.66
CA ASN A 616 18.38 5.43 17.56
C ASN A 616 18.02 4.52 16.39
N MET A 617 17.13 3.55 16.62
CA MET A 617 16.66 2.58 15.63
C MET A 617 15.90 3.21 14.42
N GLY A 618 15.56 4.50 14.49
CA GLY A 618 15.09 5.26 13.33
C GLY A 618 13.75 4.76 12.78
N LYS A 619 13.74 4.34 11.50
CA LYS A 619 12.53 3.86 10.79
C LYS A 619 12.50 2.33 10.71
N TYR A 620 11.38 1.74 11.11
CA TYR A 620 11.05 0.33 10.93
C TYR A 620 9.65 0.23 10.34
N LEU A 621 9.49 -0.52 9.25
CA LEU A 621 8.22 -0.65 8.53
C LEU A 621 7.59 0.72 8.18
N GLY A 622 8.42 1.70 7.82
CA GLY A 622 7.96 3.07 7.54
C GLY A 622 7.45 3.87 8.75
N ALA A 623 7.34 3.25 9.93
CA ALA A 623 7.06 3.91 11.20
C ALA A 623 8.35 4.37 11.88
N ASN A 624 8.26 5.48 12.62
CA ASN A 624 9.36 5.93 13.44
C ASN A 624 9.30 5.21 14.80
N ILE A 625 10.32 4.43 15.13
CA ILE A 625 10.42 3.67 16.39
C ILE A 625 11.29 4.40 17.44
N SER A 626 11.74 5.62 17.12
CA SER A 626 12.53 6.44 18.03
C SER A 626 11.81 6.70 19.36
N PRO A 627 12.48 6.50 20.51
CA PRO A 627 11.90 6.78 21.82
C PRO A 627 11.58 8.28 22.00
N GLY A 628 10.75 8.60 22.99
CA GLY A 628 10.41 9.98 23.37
C GLY A 628 9.07 10.50 22.83
N ARG A 629 8.71 11.74 23.19
CA ARG A 629 7.41 12.35 22.89
C ARG A 629 7.09 12.36 21.40
N THR A 630 5.81 12.26 21.09
CA THR A 630 5.27 12.48 19.74
C THR A 630 5.41 13.96 19.38
N THR A 631 6.50 14.32 18.73
CA THR A 631 6.74 15.69 18.26
C THR A 631 6.34 15.84 16.79
N ARG A 632 6.01 17.07 16.37
CA ARG A 632 5.73 17.41 14.97
C ARG A 632 6.81 16.87 14.02
N GLY A 633 8.08 17.07 14.37
CA GLY A 633 9.23 16.65 13.58
C GLY A 633 9.25 15.15 13.21
N LYS A 634 8.72 14.27 14.07
CA LYS A 634 8.66 12.82 13.78
C LYS A 634 7.76 12.48 12.57
N PHE A 635 6.82 13.36 12.24
CA PHE A 635 5.78 13.13 11.24
C PHE A 635 5.79 14.14 10.07
N ASN A 636 6.80 15.03 9.98
CA ASN A 636 6.95 15.97 8.87
C ASN A 636 6.96 15.29 7.50
N ASN A 637 7.51 14.07 7.42
CA ASN A 637 7.48 13.25 6.21
C ASN A 637 6.06 13.03 5.64
N ILE A 638 5.01 13.12 6.46
CA ILE A 638 3.61 13.02 6.00
C ILE A 638 3.25 14.26 5.18
N ILE A 639 3.59 15.45 5.67
CA ILE A 639 3.37 16.72 4.96
C ILE A 639 4.18 16.73 3.67
N ASP A 640 5.45 16.32 3.72
CA ASP A 640 6.29 16.21 2.53
C ASP A 640 5.68 15.27 1.49
N LYS A 641 5.12 14.12 1.91
CA LYS A 641 4.41 13.20 1.00
C LYS A 641 3.16 13.83 0.40
N ILE A 642 2.36 14.56 1.19
CA ILE A 642 1.16 15.26 0.72
C ILE A 642 1.55 16.34 -0.30
N GLN A 643 2.54 17.17 0.01
CA GLN A 643 3.04 18.23 -0.87
C GLN A 643 3.64 17.66 -2.16
N ASN A 644 4.42 16.57 -2.09
CA ASN A 644 4.97 15.90 -3.27
C ASN A 644 3.90 15.27 -4.16
N LYS A 645 2.76 14.84 -3.59
CA LYS A 645 1.60 14.38 -4.38
C LYS A 645 0.90 15.54 -5.07
N LEU A 646 0.74 16.66 -4.36
CA LEU A 646 0.12 17.88 -4.87
C LEU A 646 0.94 18.52 -5.99
N SER A 647 2.26 18.62 -5.86
CA SER A 647 3.13 19.11 -6.94
C SER A 647 3.04 18.24 -8.21
N GLY A 648 2.84 16.93 -8.04
CA GLY A 648 2.58 16.01 -9.14
C GLY A 648 1.19 16.15 -9.78
N TRP A 649 0.22 16.76 -9.09
CA TRP A 649 -1.13 17.00 -9.59
C TRP A 649 -1.26 18.47 -9.94
N LYS A 650 -0.91 18.82 -11.19
CA LYS A 650 -1.10 20.19 -11.69
C LYS A 650 -2.55 20.62 -11.46
N GLN A 651 -2.78 21.49 -10.48
CA GLN A 651 -4.13 21.84 -9.99
C GLN A 651 -5.03 22.38 -11.11
N GLN A 652 -4.43 23.02 -12.12
CA GLN A 652 -5.12 23.58 -13.29
C GLN A 652 -5.66 22.52 -14.26
N CYS A 653 -5.19 21.28 -14.19
CA CYS A 653 -5.70 20.20 -15.02
C CYS A 653 -6.94 19.53 -14.41
N LEU A 654 -7.34 19.83 -13.17
CA LEU A 654 -8.38 19.08 -12.46
C LEU A 654 -9.64 19.93 -12.22
N SER A 655 -10.81 19.34 -12.49
CA SER A 655 -12.10 19.92 -12.11
C SER A 655 -12.28 19.96 -10.59
N PHE A 656 -13.21 20.78 -10.08
CA PHE A 656 -13.54 20.79 -8.63
C PHE A 656 -13.91 19.39 -8.12
N ALA A 657 -14.72 18.65 -8.89
CA ALA A 657 -15.06 17.26 -8.61
C ALA A 657 -13.81 16.35 -8.59
N GLY A 658 -12.89 16.50 -9.55
CA GLY A 658 -11.62 15.78 -9.57
C GLY A 658 -10.74 16.07 -8.34
N ARG A 659 -10.65 17.34 -7.91
CA ARG A 659 -9.94 17.74 -6.69
C ARG A 659 -10.60 17.18 -5.44
N LEU A 660 -11.92 17.18 -5.36
CA LEU A 660 -12.67 16.56 -4.26
C LEU A 660 -12.40 15.06 -4.16
N THR A 661 -12.46 14.34 -5.28
CA THR A 661 -12.19 12.90 -5.34
C THR A 661 -10.77 12.59 -4.89
N LEU A 662 -9.76 13.32 -5.38
CA LEU A 662 -8.36 13.13 -4.99
C LEU A 662 -8.09 13.52 -3.53
N SER A 663 -8.75 14.56 -3.04
CA SER A 663 -8.64 14.98 -1.65
C SER A 663 -9.09 13.85 -0.70
N LYS A 664 -10.26 13.28 -0.95
CA LYS A 664 -10.79 12.18 -0.12
C LYS A 664 -10.05 10.86 -0.30
N SER A 665 -9.85 10.43 -1.55
CA SER A 665 -9.30 9.09 -1.84
C SER A 665 -7.81 9.00 -1.58
N VAL A 666 -7.07 10.10 -1.74
CA VAL A 666 -5.62 10.11 -1.63
C VAL A 666 -5.10 11.00 -0.50
N LEU A 667 -5.48 12.28 -0.42
CA LEU A 667 -4.89 13.18 0.59
C LEU A 667 -5.32 12.79 2.01
N SER A 668 -6.59 12.46 2.21
CA SER A 668 -7.10 12.02 3.51
C SER A 668 -6.54 10.67 3.91
N SER A 669 -6.21 9.77 2.97
CA SER A 669 -5.75 8.41 3.25
C SER A 669 -4.25 8.28 3.54
N ILE A 670 -3.41 9.19 3.04
CA ILE A 670 -1.96 9.22 3.32
C ILE A 670 -1.63 9.11 4.82
N PRO A 671 -2.26 9.86 5.74
CA PRO A 671 -1.94 9.77 7.17
C PRO A 671 -2.53 8.53 7.87
N TYR A 672 -3.50 7.82 7.28
CA TYR A 672 -4.18 6.68 7.94
C TYR A 672 -3.21 5.58 8.37
N TYR A 673 -2.15 5.36 7.59
CA TYR A 673 -1.07 4.44 7.96
C TYR A 673 -0.46 4.76 9.33
N HIS A 674 -0.22 6.05 9.59
CA HIS A 674 0.41 6.51 10.83
C HIS A 674 -0.60 6.60 11.99
N MET A 675 -1.87 6.91 11.68
CA MET A 675 -2.94 7.01 12.67
C MET A 675 -3.29 5.66 13.32
N GLN A 676 -3.02 4.53 12.63
CA GLN A 676 -3.30 3.18 13.14
C GLN A 676 -2.36 2.71 14.25
N TYR A 677 -1.19 3.35 14.44
CA TYR A 677 -0.25 2.99 15.50
C TYR A 677 0.15 4.17 16.39
N ALA A 678 -0.25 5.40 16.05
CA ALA A 678 0.13 6.60 16.80
C ALA A 678 -0.95 7.70 16.75
N LYS A 679 -1.00 8.51 17.82
CA LYS A 679 -1.72 9.79 17.82
C LYS A 679 -0.85 10.86 17.19
N LEU A 680 -1.35 11.49 16.13
CA LEU A 680 -0.71 12.62 15.46
C LEU A 680 -0.90 13.92 16.27
N PRO A 681 0.10 14.81 16.30
CA PRO A 681 -0.05 16.13 16.94
C PRO A 681 -1.16 16.97 16.31
N LYS A 682 -1.97 17.66 17.13
CA LYS A 682 -3.06 18.53 16.64
C LYS A 682 -2.59 19.56 15.62
N THR A 683 -1.43 20.17 15.85
CA THR A 683 -0.82 21.15 14.93
C THR A 683 -0.56 20.58 13.53
N LEU A 684 -0.15 19.31 13.45
CA LEU A 684 0.04 18.62 12.18
C LEU A 684 -1.29 18.35 11.48
N CYS A 685 -2.33 17.94 12.23
CA CYS A 685 -3.67 17.73 11.68
C CYS A 685 -4.24 19.04 11.09
N SER A 686 -4.10 20.16 11.79
CA SER A 686 -4.53 21.48 11.29
C SER A 686 -3.76 21.90 10.02
N GLU A 687 -2.46 21.59 9.93
CA GLU A 687 -1.65 21.83 8.73
C GLU A 687 -2.14 20.99 7.54
N MET A 688 -2.48 19.71 7.76
CA MET A 688 -3.07 18.86 6.73
C MET A 688 -4.42 19.38 6.24
N GLU A 689 -5.30 19.81 7.15
CA GLU A 689 -6.60 20.40 6.78
C GLU A 689 -6.42 21.69 5.97
N LYS A 690 -5.46 22.55 6.36
CA LYS A 690 -5.13 23.76 5.61
C LYS A 690 -4.71 23.43 4.17
N ILE A 691 -3.81 22.45 4.00
CA ILE A 691 -3.33 22.02 2.67
C ILE A 691 -4.48 21.43 1.84
N GLN A 692 -5.33 20.58 2.43
CA GLN A 692 -6.49 20.00 1.74
C GLN A 692 -7.49 21.07 1.30
N ARG A 693 -7.73 22.08 2.15
CA ARG A 693 -8.63 23.20 1.86
C ARG A 693 -8.12 24.05 0.69
N ILE A 694 -6.85 24.42 0.71
CA ILE A 694 -6.19 25.16 -0.37
C ILE A 694 -6.30 24.39 -1.70
N PHE A 695 -6.00 23.08 -1.67
CA PHE A 695 -6.10 22.24 -2.86
C PHE A 695 -7.53 22.12 -3.39
N LEU A 696 -8.52 21.94 -2.52
CA LEU A 696 -9.93 21.76 -2.93
C LEU A 696 -10.46 22.99 -3.68
N TRP A 697 -10.21 24.19 -3.14
CA TRP A 697 -10.67 25.46 -3.73
C TRP A 697 -9.78 25.92 -4.89
N GLY A 698 -8.55 25.40 -4.97
CA GLY A 698 -7.60 25.75 -6.02
C GLY A 698 -6.97 27.12 -5.79
N ASP A 699 -6.74 27.44 -4.53
CA ASP A 699 -5.95 28.60 -4.15
C ASP A 699 -4.49 28.35 -4.55
N THR A 700 -3.90 29.35 -5.21
CA THR A 700 -2.45 29.46 -5.39
C THR A 700 -1.96 30.68 -4.62
N ASP A 701 -0.65 30.74 -4.34
CA ASP A 701 -0.06 31.91 -3.66
C ASP A 701 -0.27 33.22 -4.45
N GLN A 702 -0.53 33.10 -5.77
CA GLN A 702 -0.79 34.23 -6.68
C GLN A 702 -2.28 34.52 -6.91
N THR A 703 -3.17 33.53 -6.77
CA THR A 703 -4.62 33.69 -6.95
C THR A 703 -5.38 33.10 -5.77
N ARG A 704 -5.78 33.95 -4.82
CA ARG A 704 -6.71 33.56 -3.77
C ARG A 704 -8.12 33.46 -4.37
N ARG A 705 -8.66 32.26 -4.45
CA ARG A 705 -10.06 32.04 -4.81
C ARG A 705 -10.89 32.11 -3.53
N PRO A 706 -12.09 32.70 -3.57
CA PRO A 706 -12.97 32.72 -2.41
C PRO A 706 -13.35 31.28 -2.04
N HIS A 707 -13.19 30.90 -0.77
CA HIS A 707 -13.69 29.63 -0.24
C HIS A 707 -15.21 29.76 -0.12
N LEU A 708 -15.92 29.28 -1.14
CA LEU A 708 -17.35 29.53 -1.29
C LEU A 708 -18.17 28.92 -0.15
N VAL A 709 -17.75 27.76 0.36
CA VAL A 709 -18.42 27.06 1.47
C VAL A 709 -17.43 26.87 2.61
N GLY A 710 -17.90 27.09 3.85
CA GLY A 710 -17.09 26.92 5.06
C GLY A 710 -16.56 25.49 5.18
N TRP A 711 -15.35 25.34 5.70
CA TRP A 711 -14.70 24.02 5.81
C TRP A 711 -15.47 23.05 6.70
N ASP A 712 -16.12 23.56 7.74
CA ASP A 712 -16.94 22.73 8.64
C ASP A 712 -18.12 22.08 7.90
N VAL A 713 -18.75 22.82 6.98
CA VAL A 713 -19.78 22.30 6.08
C VAL A 713 -19.20 21.30 5.09
N CYS A 714 -18.03 21.57 4.50
CA CYS A 714 -17.37 20.60 3.62
C CYS A 714 -17.07 19.26 4.32
N CYS A 715 -16.84 19.28 5.64
CA CYS A 715 -16.59 18.10 6.46
C CYS A 715 -17.85 17.33 6.88
N LEU A 716 -19.04 17.93 6.78
CA LEU A 716 -20.29 17.24 7.07
C LEU A 716 -20.50 16.03 6.14
N PRO A 717 -21.19 14.97 6.59
CA PRO A 717 -21.68 13.90 5.73
C PRO A 717 -22.49 14.42 4.54
N LYS A 718 -22.49 13.66 3.44
CA LYS A 718 -23.23 14.02 2.22
C LYS A 718 -24.72 14.17 2.45
N ASN A 719 -25.29 13.31 3.28
CA ASN A 719 -26.70 13.32 3.69
C ASN A 719 -27.05 14.49 4.63
N GLU A 720 -26.06 15.20 5.17
CA GLU A 720 -26.23 16.35 6.06
C GLU A 720 -25.83 17.68 5.37
N GLY A 721 -25.68 17.64 4.05
CA GLY A 721 -25.35 18.80 3.23
C GLY A 721 -23.87 19.07 3.03
N GLY A 722 -22.98 18.24 3.55
CA GLY A 722 -21.55 18.41 3.32
C GLY A 722 -21.00 17.69 2.08
N LEU A 723 -19.68 17.72 1.97
CA LEU A 723 -18.96 16.95 0.97
C LEU A 723 -18.49 15.60 1.53
N GLY A 724 -18.47 15.38 2.84
CA GLY A 724 -17.98 14.14 3.46
C GLY A 724 -16.45 14.08 3.54
N ILE A 725 -15.77 15.23 3.64
CA ILE A 725 -14.32 15.27 3.87
C ILE A 725 -14.04 14.95 5.34
N LYS A 726 -13.27 13.89 5.59
CA LYS A 726 -12.98 13.46 6.96
C LYS A 726 -11.91 14.33 7.61
N ARG A 727 -12.18 14.80 8.84
CA ARG A 727 -11.19 15.54 9.64
C ARG A 727 -10.09 14.60 10.14
N PRO A 728 -8.80 14.91 9.91
CA PRO A 728 -7.69 14.07 10.35
C PRO A 728 -7.70 13.78 11.86
N GLN A 729 -8.08 14.74 12.69
CA GLN A 729 -8.08 14.55 14.14
C GLN A 729 -9.10 13.48 14.58
N TYR A 730 -10.37 13.64 14.18
CA TYR A 730 -11.45 12.70 14.51
C TYR A 730 -11.21 11.32 13.90
N MET A 731 -10.63 11.27 12.70
CA MET A 731 -10.25 10.01 12.07
C MET A 731 -9.13 9.30 12.85
N ASN A 732 -8.16 10.05 13.39
CA ASN A 732 -7.15 9.45 14.25
C ASN A 732 -7.73 8.93 15.55
N ASP A 733 -8.69 9.64 16.16
CA ASP A 733 -9.41 9.16 17.36
C ASP A 733 -10.19 7.86 17.05
N ALA A 734 -10.89 7.80 15.91
CA ALA A 734 -11.58 6.59 15.47
C ALA A 734 -10.61 5.39 15.25
N PHE A 735 -9.39 5.63 14.75
CA PHE A 735 -8.37 4.58 14.66
C PHE A 735 -7.86 4.11 16.03
N LEU A 736 -7.73 5.02 17.00
CA LEU A 736 -7.37 4.63 18.37
C LEU A 736 -8.49 3.84 19.05
N MET A 737 -9.75 4.19 18.80
CA MET A 737 -10.92 3.40 19.24
C MET A 737 -10.93 2.01 18.61
N LYS A 738 -10.60 1.89 17.31
CA LYS A 738 -10.43 0.59 16.65
C LYS A 738 -9.36 -0.27 17.34
N MET A 739 -8.26 0.34 17.77
CA MET A 739 -7.20 -0.35 18.49
C MET A 739 -7.65 -0.78 19.89
N LEU A 740 -8.43 0.03 20.62
CA LEU A 740 -9.06 -0.38 21.87
C LEU A 740 -10.00 -1.57 21.67
N TRP A 741 -10.85 -1.50 20.65
CA TRP A 741 -11.77 -2.58 20.27
C TRP A 741 -11.02 -3.89 20.04
N ASN A 742 -9.94 -3.86 19.26
CA ASN A 742 -9.13 -5.05 19.00
C ASN A 742 -8.38 -5.54 20.25
N LEU A 743 -7.93 -4.62 21.12
CA LEU A 743 -7.24 -4.97 22.36
C LEU A 743 -8.14 -5.77 23.32
N ILE A 744 -9.42 -5.40 23.39
CA ILE A 744 -10.42 -6.06 24.23
C ILE A 744 -10.86 -7.40 23.62
N ASN A 745 -11.18 -7.42 22.31
CA ASN A 745 -11.78 -8.60 21.69
C ASN A 745 -10.78 -9.68 21.26
N ASN A 746 -9.50 -9.35 21.06
CA ASN A 746 -8.47 -10.31 20.65
C ASN A 746 -7.32 -10.37 21.67
N PRO A 747 -7.58 -10.75 22.94
CA PRO A 747 -6.58 -10.68 24.00
C PRO A 747 -5.38 -11.62 23.77
N ASN A 748 -5.56 -12.66 22.95
CA ASN A 748 -4.54 -13.67 22.67
C ASN A 748 -3.46 -13.22 21.67
N ASP A 749 -3.69 -12.15 20.92
CA ASP A 749 -2.70 -11.61 19.98
C ASP A 749 -1.40 -11.20 20.71
N LEU A 750 -0.25 -11.41 20.07
CA LEU A 750 1.05 -11.06 20.65
C LEU A 750 1.13 -9.60 21.11
N TRP A 751 0.65 -8.67 20.30
CA TRP A 751 0.69 -7.24 20.63
C TRP A 751 -0.24 -6.89 21.81
N CYS A 752 -1.38 -7.59 21.95
CA CYS A 752 -2.27 -7.47 23.10
C CYS A 752 -1.56 -7.97 24.35
N LYS A 753 -1.02 -9.19 24.34
CA LYS A 753 -0.25 -9.77 25.47
C LYS A 753 0.88 -8.85 25.93
N VAL A 754 1.62 -8.26 24.99
CA VAL A 754 2.68 -7.27 25.27
C VAL A 754 2.15 -6.02 25.98
N LEU A 755 0.97 -5.52 25.59
CA LEU A 755 0.36 -4.36 26.25
C LEU A 755 -0.23 -4.73 27.63
N TYR A 756 -0.95 -5.84 27.73
CA TYR A 756 -1.52 -6.34 29.00
C TYR A 756 -0.42 -6.52 30.04
N SER A 757 0.64 -7.26 29.72
CA SER A 757 1.81 -7.52 30.58
C SER A 757 2.53 -6.26 31.07
N LYS A 758 2.47 -5.19 30.29
CA LYS A 758 3.13 -3.93 30.62
C LYS A 758 2.25 -3.00 31.46
N TYR A 759 0.94 -3.06 31.26
CA TYR A 759 -0.03 -2.16 31.87
C TYR A 759 -1.02 -2.88 32.80
N GLU A 760 -0.56 -3.98 33.42
CA GLU A 760 -1.28 -4.93 34.32
C GLU A 760 -2.06 -4.29 35.46
N ARG A 761 -1.79 -3.01 35.77
CA ARG A 761 -2.60 -2.22 36.70
C ARG A 761 -4.06 -2.05 36.23
N ASN A 762 -4.35 -2.29 34.96
CA ASN A 762 -5.71 -2.29 34.42
C ASN A 762 -6.15 -3.75 34.26
N LYS A 763 -6.63 -4.35 35.36
CA LYS A 763 -7.01 -5.78 35.42
C LYS A 763 -8.06 -6.13 34.38
N ASP A 764 -9.08 -5.29 34.25
CA ASP A 764 -10.11 -5.41 33.22
C ASP A 764 -10.16 -4.14 32.36
N LEU A 765 -9.62 -4.24 31.14
CA LEU A 765 -9.66 -3.14 30.16
C LEU A 765 -11.07 -2.82 29.68
N ARG A 766 -12.08 -3.63 30.02
CA ARG A 766 -13.50 -3.34 29.74
C ARG A 766 -14.07 -2.27 30.67
N ILE A 767 -13.47 -2.11 31.85
CA ILE A 767 -13.99 -1.25 32.92
C ILE A 767 -13.29 0.10 32.91
N THR A 768 -11.95 0.13 32.94
CA THR A 768 -11.19 1.39 33.02
C THR A 768 -9.77 1.24 32.50
N ILE A 769 -9.27 2.28 31.84
CA ILE A 769 -7.88 2.38 31.43
C ILE A 769 -7.24 3.65 31.99
N ASN A 770 -6.20 3.49 32.81
CA ASN A 770 -5.44 4.56 33.43
C ASN A 770 -4.02 4.68 32.88
N SER A 771 -3.52 5.91 32.76
CA SER A 771 -2.14 6.21 32.34
C SER A 771 -1.36 6.98 33.41
N GLN A 772 -0.04 6.80 33.38
CA GLN A 772 0.96 7.37 34.27
C GLN A 772 1.95 8.24 33.48
N THR A 773 2.66 9.14 34.17
CA THR A 773 3.56 10.11 33.52
C THR A 773 4.72 9.44 32.76
N TYR A 774 5.16 8.26 33.18
CA TYR A 774 6.26 7.51 32.55
C TYR A 774 5.80 6.55 31.44
N ASP A 775 4.48 6.39 31.21
CA ASP A 775 3.99 5.50 30.17
C ASP A 775 4.33 5.96 28.76
N SER A 776 4.30 4.98 27.85
CA SER A 776 4.47 5.23 26.43
C SER A 776 3.43 6.23 25.88
N PRO A 777 3.79 7.04 24.86
CA PRO A 777 2.87 7.97 24.22
C PRO A 777 1.60 7.31 23.68
N LEU A 778 1.71 6.09 23.14
CA LEU A 778 0.57 5.35 22.61
C LEU A 778 -0.45 5.01 23.71
N TRP A 779 0.01 4.55 24.88
CA TRP A 779 -0.89 4.21 25.98
C TRP A 779 -1.65 5.44 26.49
N LYS A 780 -0.97 6.57 26.60
CA LYS A 780 -1.60 7.85 26.95
C LYS A 780 -2.64 8.31 25.92
N ALA A 781 -2.38 8.05 24.64
CA ALA A 781 -3.34 8.35 23.59
C ALA A 781 -4.59 7.46 23.67
N LEU A 782 -4.41 6.17 23.97
CA LEU A 782 -5.51 5.24 24.20
C LEU A 782 -6.39 5.67 25.39
N THR A 783 -5.77 6.03 26.52
CA THR A 783 -6.52 6.57 27.67
C THR A 783 -7.25 7.86 27.34
N GLY A 784 -6.68 8.70 26.46
CA GLY A 784 -7.29 9.96 26.05
C GLY A 784 -8.56 9.82 25.22
N VAL A 785 -8.82 8.66 24.60
CA VAL A 785 -10.05 8.37 23.86
C VAL A 785 -10.97 7.37 24.58
N TRP A 786 -10.57 6.90 25.77
CA TRP A 786 -11.26 5.85 26.50
C TRP A 786 -12.70 6.22 26.86
N GLU A 787 -12.91 7.40 27.43
CA GLU A 787 -14.24 7.88 27.85
C GLU A 787 -15.23 7.89 26.68
N GLN A 788 -14.80 8.43 25.54
CA GLN A 788 -15.62 8.48 24.34
C GLN A 788 -15.85 7.07 23.74
N PHE A 789 -14.85 6.19 23.81
CA PHE A 789 -14.99 4.79 23.41
C PHE A 789 -16.04 4.07 24.28
N GLN A 790 -15.92 4.18 25.61
CA GLN A 790 -16.80 3.55 26.59
C GLN A 790 -18.26 3.97 26.44
N GLN A 791 -18.54 5.23 26.09
CA GLN A 791 -19.90 5.69 25.82
C GLN A 791 -20.60 4.91 24.68
N ASN A 792 -19.82 4.39 23.74
CA ASN A 792 -20.30 3.63 22.58
C ASN A 792 -20.19 2.09 22.78
N ILE A 793 -19.68 1.62 23.93
CA ILE A 793 -19.70 0.21 24.29
C ILE A 793 -21.12 -0.15 24.73
N VAL A 794 -21.61 -1.28 24.23
CA VAL A 794 -22.83 -1.94 24.70
C VAL A 794 -22.50 -3.40 24.98
N TRP A 795 -23.26 -4.06 25.83
CA TRP A 795 -23.11 -5.49 26.08
C TRP A 795 -24.01 -6.29 25.15
N GLN A 796 -23.48 -7.39 24.65
CA GLN A 796 -24.20 -8.41 23.90
C GLN A 796 -24.44 -9.58 24.84
N LEU A 797 -25.73 -9.82 25.10
CA LEU A 797 -26.20 -10.85 26.03
C LEU A 797 -25.83 -12.25 25.52
N GLY A 798 -25.11 -13.00 26.35
CA GLY A 798 -24.86 -14.43 26.21
C GLY A 798 -25.54 -15.15 27.38
N ASP A 799 -24.74 -15.70 28.30
CA ASP A 799 -25.20 -16.38 29.51
C ASP A 799 -25.77 -15.44 30.59
N GLY A 800 -25.53 -14.13 30.47
CA GLY A 800 -26.08 -13.09 31.36
C GLY A 800 -25.43 -13.00 32.74
N ASN A 801 -24.35 -13.76 32.98
CA ASN A 801 -23.67 -13.85 34.28
C ASN A 801 -22.77 -12.64 34.56
N ASN A 802 -22.21 -12.02 33.52
CA ASN A 802 -21.21 -10.96 33.66
C ASN A 802 -21.79 -9.57 33.38
N ILE A 803 -23.03 -9.49 32.91
CA ILE A 803 -23.73 -8.23 32.63
C ILE A 803 -24.55 -7.83 33.86
N ASN A 804 -24.31 -6.62 34.36
CA ASN A 804 -25.13 -6.02 35.38
C ASN A 804 -26.50 -5.61 34.80
N PHE A 805 -27.59 -6.04 35.43
CA PHE A 805 -28.94 -5.76 34.92
C PHE A 805 -29.21 -4.24 34.83
N TRP A 806 -28.74 -3.47 35.81
CA TRP A 806 -29.05 -2.04 35.94
C TRP A 806 -28.03 -1.14 35.25
N LEU A 807 -26.75 -1.33 35.54
CA LEU A 807 -25.67 -0.40 35.19
C LEU A 807 -25.18 -0.54 33.74
N ASP A 808 -25.23 -1.76 33.20
CA ASP A 808 -24.70 -2.03 31.87
C ASP A 808 -25.69 -1.71 30.75
N LYS A 809 -25.15 -1.33 29.58
CA LYS A 809 -25.94 -1.03 28.39
C LYS A 809 -26.13 -2.28 27.54
N TRP A 810 -27.07 -3.15 27.89
CA TRP A 810 -27.32 -4.42 27.17
C TRP A 810 -28.66 -4.48 26.42
N THR A 811 -29.54 -3.49 26.65
CA THR A 811 -30.87 -3.41 26.03
C THR A 811 -30.81 -2.91 24.57
N PRO A 812 -31.88 -3.12 23.77
CA PRO A 812 -31.91 -2.67 22.38
C PRO A 812 -31.75 -1.16 22.23
N SER A 813 -32.25 -0.38 23.20
CA SER A 813 -32.13 1.08 23.23
C SER A 813 -30.71 1.58 23.47
N GLY A 814 -29.78 0.72 23.93
CA GLY A 814 -28.38 1.09 24.20
C GLY A 814 -28.22 2.01 25.41
N THR A 815 -29.23 2.08 26.27
CA THR A 815 -29.28 2.88 27.50
C THR A 815 -29.27 1.98 28.72
N SER A 816 -28.58 2.40 29.77
CA SER A 816 -28.59 1.69 31.05
C SER A 816 -29.96 1.81 31.71
N LEU A 817 -30.48 0.70 32.23
CA LEU A 817 -31.80 0.64 32.85
C LEU A 817 -31.89 1.48 34.12
N ILE A 818 -30.77 1.76 34.79
CA ILE A 818 -30.72 2.62 35.97
C ILE A 818 -31.16 4.06 35.68
N SER A 819 -30.95 4.56 34.46
CA SER A 819 -31.38 5.90 34.06
C SER A 819 -32.87 6.01 33.71
N ILE A 820 -33.57 4.88 33.69
CA ILE A 820 -34.94 4.74 33.18
C ILE A 820 -35.92 4.32 34.28
N THR A 821 -35.43 3.58 35.28
CA THR A 821 -36.26 3.10 36.39
C THR A 821 -36.80 4.25 37.23
N ASN A 822 -38.02 4.05 37.75
CA ASN A 822 -38.71 4.98 38.64
C ASN A 822 -38.46 4.66 40.13
N GLN A 823 -37.56 3.72 40.44
CA GLN A 823 -37.31 3.28 41.81
C GLN A 823 -36.27 4.13 42.53
N THR A 824 -36.52 4.35 43.83
CA THR A 824 -35.62 5.08 44.73
C THR A 824 -34.52 4.21 45.33
N TYR A 825 -34.72 2.89 45.43
CA TYR A 825 -33.74 1.92 45.94
C TYR A 825 -33.58 0.79 44.95
N ILE A 826 -32.36 0.62 44.44
CA ILE A 826 -32.02 -0.34 43.40
C ILE A 826 -30.85 -1.18 43.90
N ASP A 827 -31.02 -2.50 43.88
CA ASP A 827 -29.90 -3.42 44.10
C ASP A 827 -29.05 -3.48 42.82
N THR A 828 -27.90 -2.81 42.87
CA THR A 828 -26.93 -2.73 41.76
C THR A 828 -26.04 -3.96 41.67
N THR A 829 -26.27 -5.02 42.46
CA THR A 829 -25.50 -6.26 42.38
C THR A 829 -26.11 -7.33 41.46
N ILE A 830 -27.37 -7.11 41.05
CA ILE A 830 -28.15 -8.04 40.22
C ILE A 830 -27.55 -8.16 38.81
N SER A 831 -27.28 -9.40 38.38
CA SER A 831 -26.91 -9.75 37.00
C SER A 831 -28.15 -9.96 36.13
N VAL A 832 -27.98 -9.96 34.79
CA VAL A 832 -29.11 -10.25 33.89
C VAL A 832 -29.64 -11.67 34.10
N ARG A 833 -28.77 -12.63 34.43
CA ARG A 833 -29.14 -14.01 34.72
C ARG A 833 -30.06 -14.14 35.93
N ASP A 834 -29.88 -13.31 36.96
CA ASP A 834 -30.71 -13.32 38.17
C ASP A 834 -32.17 -12.90 37.91
N VAL A 835 -32.44 -12.30 36.75
CA VAL A 835 -33.77 -11.87 36.31
C VAL A 835 -34.43 -12.91 35.40
N VAL A 836 -33.85 -14.11 35.29
CA VAL A 836 -34.42 -15.27 34.60
C VAL A 836 -34.95 -16.27 35.62
N THR A 837 -36.14 -16.81 35.36
CA THR A 837 -36.78 -17.83 36.20
C THR A 837 -36.14 -19.20 36.03
N ALA A 838 -36.42 -20.13 36.96
CA ALA A 838 -35.92 -21.50 36.88
C ALA A 838 -36.41 -22.28 35.63
N SER A 839 -37.51 -21.85 34.99
CA SER A 839 -37.97 -22.42 33.71
C SER A 839 -37.17 -21.95 32.50
N GLY A 840 -36.28 -20.95 32.68
CA GLY A 840 -35.48 -20.36 31.62
C GLY A 840 -36.13 -19.17 30.92
N ASP A 841 -37.26 -18.66 31.43
CA ASP A 841 -37.96 -17.49 30.89
C ASP A 841 -37.67 -16.24 31.73
N TRP A 842 -37.83 -15.05 31.15
CA TRP A 842 -37.73 -13.78 31.87
C TRP A 842 -38.69 -13.72 33.08
N ASN A 843 -38.22 -13.18 34.20
CA ASN A 843 -39.08 -12.92 35.36
C ASN A 843 -39.99 -11.71 35.07
N HIS A 844 -41.15 -11.98 34.46
CA HIS A 844 -42.12 -10.96 34.07
C HIS A 844 -42.53 -10.06 35.24
N ASN A 845 -42.79 -10.63 36.42
CA ASN A 845 -43.19 -9.88 37.61
C ASN A 845 -42.11 -8.88 38.05
N PHE A 846 -40.84 -9.31 38.02
CA PHE A 846 -39.72 -8.42 38.29
C PHE A 846 -39.64 -7.31 37.23
N LEU A 847 -39.69 -7.63 35.94
CA LEU A 847 -39.56 -6.64 34.88
C LEU A 847 -40.69 -5.58 34.91
N THR A 848 -41.95 -6.00 35.07
CA THR A 848 -43.09 -5.08 35.08
C THR A 848 -43.19 -4.24 36.36
N SER A 849 -42.65 -4.73 37.48
CA SER A 849 -42.66 -3.99 38.76
C SER A 849 -41.52 -2.98 38.88
N ASN A 850 -40.40 -3.22 38.18
CA ASN A 850 -39.18 -2.40 38.31
C ASN A 850 -38.89 -1.52 37.09
N LEU A 851 -39.54 -1.73 35.94
CA LEU A 851 -39.34 -0.93 34.72
C LEU A 851 -40.66 -0.33 34.19
N PRO A 852 -40.62 0.82 33.49
CA PRO A 852 -41.75 1.29 32.71
C PRO A 852 -42.21 0.24 31.69
N SER A 853 -43.52 0.14 31.46
CA SER A 853 -44.14 -0.90 30.62
C SER A 853 -43.48 -1.02 29.24
N THR A 854 -43.15 0.10 28.61
CA THR A 854 -42.46 0.15 27.31
C THR A 854 -41.12 -0.59 27.31
N PHE A 855 -40.28 -0.38 28.34
CA PHE A 855 -38.97 -1.02 28.44
C PHE A 855 -39.07 -2.47 28.94
N ALA A 856 -40.02 -2.77 29.83
CA ALA A 856 -40.29 -4.14 30.27
C ALA A 856 -40.63 -5.03 29.07
N PHE A 857 -41.53 -4.59 28.18
CA PHE A 857 -41.87 -5.34 26.96
C PHE A 857 -40.70 -5.49 25.99
N GLN A 858 -39.83 -4.47 25.87
CA GLN A 858 -38.62 -4.58 25.04
C GLN A 858 -37.64 -5.62 25.57
N VAL A 859 -37.46 -5.73 26.89
CA VAL A 859 -36.61 -6.76 27.50
C VAL A 859 -37.24 -8.14 27.31
N ILE A 860 -38.54 -8.29 27.57
CA ILE A 860 -39.28 -9.55 27.39
C ILE A 860 -39.20 -10.06 25.95
N ALA A 861 -39.17 -9.16 24.95
CA ALA A 861 -39.04 -9.53 23.55
C ALA A 861 -37.66 -10.09 23.17
N LEU A 862 -36.64 -9.94 24.02
CA LEU A 862 -35.35 -10.59 23.82
C LEU A 862 -35.41 -12.06 24.24
N PRO A 863 -34.66 -12.96 23.57
CA PRO A 863 -34.45 -14.30 24.10
C PRO A 863 -33.85 -14.23 25.51
N ALA A 864 -34.44 -14.95 26.47
CA ALA A 864 -33.88 -15.06 27.81
C ALA A 864 -32.52 -15.80 27.75
N PRO A 865 -31.49 -15.32 28.48
CA PRO A 865 -30.15 -15.86 28.39
C PRO A 865 -30.08 -17.30 28.92
N LYS A 866 -29.44 -18.19 28.16
CA LYS A 866 -29.20 -19.60 28.52
C LYS A 866 -27.71 -19.86 28.66
N GLU A 867 -27.34 -20.87 29.46
CA GLU A 867 -25.94 -21.29 29.59
C GLU A 867 -25.32 -21.75 28.26
N THR A 868 -26.15 -22.23 27.32
CA THR A 868 -25.72 -22.64 25.98
C THR A 868 -25.38 -21.47 25.06
N ASP A 869 -25.75 -20.23 25.41
CA ASP A 869 -25.59 -19.05 24.55
C ASP A 869 -24.16 -18.48 24.58
N GLY A 870 -23.29 -19.08 25.40
CA GLY A 870 -21.89 -18.69 25.54
C GLY A 870 -21.68 -17.47 26.43
N LYS A 871 -20.43 -17.04 26.61
CA LYS A 871 -20.11 -15.92 27.51
C LYS A 871 -20.59 -14.59 26.95
N ASP A 872 -21.06 -13.73 27.85
CA ASP A 872 -21.33 -12.31 27.55
C ASP A 872 -20.15 -11.61 26.87
N ASN A 873 -20.44 -10.84 25.83
CA ASN A 873 -19.43 -10.15 25.02
C ASN A 873 -19.73 -8.66 24.88
N ILE A 874 -18.71 -7.89 24.50
CA ILE A 874 -18.87 -6.46 24.23
C ILE A 874 -19.26 -6.24 22.76
N GLY A 875 -20.32 -5.47 22.57
CA GLY A 875 -20.80 -4.92 21.32
C GLY A 875 -20.46 -3.44 21.13
N TRP A 876 -20.52 -2.99 19.88
CA TRP A 876 -20.38 -1.59 19.50
C TRP A 876 -21.76 -0.96 19.25
N GLY A 877 -22.14 0.02 20.07
CA GLY A 877 -23.46 0.66 20.04
C GLY A 877 -23.73 1.50 18.79
N GLY A 878 -22.69 1.91 18.06
CA GLY A 878 -22.81 2.72 16.84
C GLY A 878 -23.27 1.94 15.60
N THR A 879 -23.54 0.65 15.70
CA THR A 879 -24.07 -0.18 14.62
C THR A 879 -25.16 -1.13 15.12
N ASN A 880 -26.13 -1.45 14.25
CA ASN A 880 -27.20 -2.40 14.59
C ASN A 880 -26.67 -3.83 14.76
N THR A 881 -25.60 -4.18 14.04
CA THR A 881 -24.97 -5.51 14.12
C THR A 881 -24.06 -5.66 15.34
N ARG A 882 -23.90 -4.61 16.16
CA ARG A 882 -22.96 -4.54 17.28
C ARG A 882 -21.48 -4.74 16.88
N ASN A 883 -21.18 -4.78 15.58
CA ASN A 883 -19.81 -4.87 15.08
C ASN A 883 -19.19 -3.47 14.97
N PHE A 884 -17.94 -3.34 15.43
CA PHE A 884 -17.21 -2.10 15.29
C PHE A 884 -16.96 -1.76 13.81
N THR A 885 -17.28 -0.52 13.43
CA THR A 885 -16.87 0.04 12.13
C THR A 885 -16.14 1.35 12.34
N LEU A 886 -15.07 1.56 11.57
CA LEU A 886 -14.31 2.81 11.64
C LEU A 886 -15.20 4.02 11.29
N GLN A 887 -16.19 3.82 10.41
CA GLN A 887 -17.15 4.85 10.04
C GLN A 887 -18.02 5.28 11.22
N SER A 888 -18.65 4.35 11.93
CA SER A 888 -19.49 4.70 13.09
C SER A 888 -18.66 5.31 14.24
N ALA A 889 -17.43 4.83 14.45
CA ALA A 889 -16.50 5.46 15.39
C ALA A 889 -16.17 6.91 14.99
N TYR A 890 -15.92 7.19 13.71
CA TYR A 890 -15.72 8.56 13.23
C TYR A 890 -16.96 9.43 13.44
N GLU A 891 -18.15 8.90 13.15
CA GLU A 891 -19.43 9.61 13.33
C GLU A 891 -19.63 9.99 14.80
N SER A 892 -19.32 9.08 15.74
CA SER A 892 -19.37 9.37 17.18
C SER A 892 -18.46 10.55 17.60
N CYS A 893 -17.32 10.74 16.92
CA CYS A 893 -16.42 11.88 17.13
C CYS A 893 -16.95 13.19 16.55
N ASN A 894 -17.83 13.10 15.55
CA ASN A 894 -18.32 14.23 14.77
C ASN A 894 -19.73 14.70 15.19
N ASN A 895 -20.33 14.11 16.23
CA ASN A 895 -21.70 14.35 16.74
C ASN A 895 -22.03 15.80 17.16
N LYS A 896 -21.12 16.76 17.01
CA LYS A 896 -21.32 18.17 17.42
C LYS A 896 -21.78 19.09 16.29
N ALA A 897 -21.84 18.62 15.04
CA ALA A 897 -22.20 19.45 13.91
C ALA A 897 -23.70 19.31 13.57
N GLN A 898 -24.41 20.43 13.42
CA GLN A 898 -25.81 20.41 13.05
C GLN A 898 -25.98 20.13 11.54
N PRO A 899 -26.93 19.26 11.15
CA PRO A 899 -27.21 19.00 9.74
C PRO A 899 -27.80 20.25 9.08
N ILE A 900 -27.49 20.44 7.81
CA ILE A 900 -28.04 21.55 7.03
C ILE A 900 -29.35 21.08 6.39
N GLU A 901 -30.39 21.91 6.47
CA GLU A 901 -31.69 21.63 5.85
C GLU A 901 -31.57 21.48 4.32
N GLY A 902 -32.22 20.46 3.75
CA GLY A 902 -32.26 20.22 2.31
C GLY A 902 -32.38 18.73 1.94
N ASP A 903 -32.88 18.46 0.72
CA ASP A 903 -32.93 17.10 0.17
C ASP A 903 -31.59 16.70 -0.47
N TRP A 904 -30.60 16.47 0.39
CA TRP A 904 -29.26 16.07 -0.03
C TRP A 904 -29.21 14.65 -0.60
N LYS A 905 -30.14 13.78 -0.18
CA LYS A 905 -30.22 12.40 -0.67
C LYS A 905 -30.58 12.39 -2.16
N ALA A 906 -31.60 13.15 -2.58
CA ALA A 906 -31.96 13.25 -3.98
C ALA A 906 -30.80 13.79 -4.83
N LEU A 907 -30.10 14.83 -4.35
CA LEU A 907 -28.97 15.44 -5.07
C LEU A 907 -27.84 14.44 -5.33
N TRP A 908 -27.43 13.69 -4.30
CA TRP A 908 -26.32 12.74 -4.43
C TRP A 908 -26.70 11.42 -5.11
N ASN A 909 -27.99 11.06 -5.14
CA ASN A 909 -28.50 9.88 -5.85
C ASN A 909 -28.71 10.10 -7.35
N TRP A 910 -28.66 11.35 -7.82
CA TRP A 910 -28.81 11.66 -9.25
C TRP A 910 -27.68 11.01 -10.08
N LYS A 911 -28.05 10.23 -11.10
CA LYS A 911 -27.15 9.31 -11.84
C LYS A 911 -26.23 9.96 -12.90
N GLY A 912 -26.07 11.28 -12.91
CA GLY A 912 -25.23 11.96 -13.91
C GLY A 912 -23.81 12.29 -13.43
N PRO A 913 -23.02 13.03 -14.25
CA PRO A 913 -21.60 13.30 -13.99
C PRO A 913 -21.34 14.00 -12.65
N HIS A 914 -20.29 13.57 -11.93
CA HIS A 914 -19.96 14.10 -10.60
C HIS A 914 -19.71 15.61 -10.58
N ARG A 915 -19.20 16.19 -11.69
CA ARG A 915 -19.04 17.64 -11.86
C ARG A 915 -20.37 18.41 -11.72
N ILE A 916 -21.46 17.83 -12.24
CA ILE A 916 -22.80 18.43 -12.17
C ILE A 916 -23.37 18.27 -10.76
N GLN A 917 -23.17 17.12 -10.11
CA GLN A 917 -23.53 16.95 -8.69
C GLN A 917 -22.85 18.00 -7.81
N THR A 918 -21.55 18.23 -7.99
CA THR A 918 -20.84 19.27 -7.21
C THR A 918 -21.30 20.70 -7.53
N PHE A 919 -21.77 20.94 -8.76
CA PHE A 919 -22.36 22.22 -9.14
C PHE A 919 -23.73 22.42 -8.46
N MET A 920 -24.62 21.42 -8.52
CA MET A 920 -25.90 21.42 -7.83
C MET A 920 -25.72 21.62 -6.32
N TRP A 921 -24.70 20.98 -5.73
CA TRP A 921 -24.37 21.17 -4.32
C TRP A 921 -24.01 22.63 -3.99
N MET A 922 -23.19 23.29 -4.82
CA MET A 922 -22.90 24.72 -4.63
C MET A 922 -24.12 25.62 -4.83
N ALA A 923 -25.05 25.21 -5.72
CA ALA A 923 -26.31 25.91 -5.94
C ALA A 923 -27.23 25.80 -4.72
N ALA A 924 -27.40 24.59 -4.18
CA ALA A 924 -28.21 24.32 -2.99
C ALA A 924 -27.68 25.03 -1.73
N HIS A 925 -26.36 25.20 -1.62
CA HIS A 925 -25.75 26.01 -0.56
C HIS A 925 -25.85 27.51 -0.78
N GLU A 926 -26.43 27.95 -1.90
CA GLU A 926 -26.47 29.36 -2.23
C GLU A 926 -25.05 29.95 -2.27
N ARG A 927 -24.15 29.33 -3.04
CA ARG A 927 -22.73 29.75 -3.13
C ARG A 927 -22.16 29.83 -4.55
N LEU A 928 -23.00 29.79 -5.58
CA LEU A 928 -22.59 30.13 -6.95
C LEU A 928 -22.14 31.60 -7.03
N LEU A 929 -21.04 31.84 -7.75
CA LEU A 929 -20.44 33.17 -7.98
C LEU A 929 -21.22 33.96 -9.04
N THR A 930 -22.45 34.36 -8.71
CA THR A 930 -23.24 35.31 -9.51
C THR A 930 -22.66 36.72 -9.43
N ASN A 931 -22.95 37.58 -10.42
CA ASN A 931 -22.51 38.98 -10.40
C ASN A 931 -22.93 39.71 -9.11
N TYR A 932 -24.16 39.43 -8.61
CA TYR A 932 -24.65 39.90 -7.32
C TYR A 932 -23.75 39.48 -6.14
N ARG A 933 -23.34 38.21 -6.06
CA ARG A 933 -22.46 37.74 -4.97
C ARG A 933 -21.03 38.23 -5.10
N ARG A 934 -20.49 38.33 -6.33
CA ARG A 934 -19.17 38.90 -6.58
C ARG A 934 -19.09 40.34 -6.08
N SER A 935 -20.12 41.15 -6.36
CA SER A 935 -20.29 42.50 -5.83
C SER A 935 -20.37 42.52 -4.30
N LYS A 936 -21.22 41.67 -3.70
CA LYS A 936 -21.38 41.58 -2.23
C LYS A 936 -20.10 41.14 -1.49
N TRP A 937 -19.21 40.39 -2.14
CA TRP A 937 -17.97 39.87 -1.54
C TRP A 937 -16.71 40.65 -1.91
N GLY A 938 -16.84 41.78 -2.62
CA GLY A 938 -15.68 42.60 -3.02
C GLY A 938 -14.70 41.89 -3.97
N VAL A 939 -15.14 40.81 -4.63
CA VAL A 939 -14.32 40.10 -5.63
C VAL A 939 -14.57 40.77 -6.97
N GLY A 940 -13.62 41.63 -7.38
CA GLY A 940 -13.70 42.53 -8.53
C GLY A 940 -14.57 42.00 -9.69
N ALA A 941 -15.62 42.75 -10.01
CA ALA A 941 -16.22 42.70 -11.32
C ALA A 941 -15.20 43.34 -12.27
N SER A 942 -14.56 42.53 -13.12
CA SER A 942 -14.09 43.10 -14.39
C SER A 942 -15.36 43.37 -15.21
N PRO A 943 -15.48 44.55 -15.84
CA PRO A 943 -16.58 44.83 -16.75
C PRO A 943 -16.70 43.78 -17.85
#